data_AF-A0A137S481-F1
#
_entry.id   AF-A0A137S481-F1
#
_cell.length_a   1.000
_cell.length_b   1.000
_cell.length_c   1.000
_cell.angle_alpha   90.00
_cell.angle_beta   90.00
_cell.angle_gamma   90.00
#
_symmetry.space_group_name_H-M   'P 1'
#
loop_
_entity.id
_entity.type
_entity.pdbx_description
1 polymer ?
#
loop_
_entity_poly.entity_id
_entity_poly.type
_entity_poly.pdbx_seq_one_letter_code
_entity_poly.pdbx_strand_id
1 'polypeptide(L)'
;MKKKLLFVALALSSSISLVGCGGDGDDKNTGKVTTPIVIPPMVTAIPPVVTAPAPVVIPPVVTAPTPVPTSVFYNVKVIDGYLKNAQVWLDIDGDKQRDDDEPSILSGDGGVAQLDVTNTVNPEQYSAFAKIIFGQTVDEDTGPVAHGYVMSAPPGEKVISPLSTLVSIGIAHNTDGTETAEERAVIQQAVITQIANDLGIQEEYVLGDYIASGSGSAAYAAEHIVISKILPNDTDEFTVIIADNSDDAAFNKQVSVVSDMIKGVVEITAEEDFDTQVSIFDDDDDLDTDSDGDGLPDGLDTFPNDANEWLDFDGDLIGNNADPDDDNDGVIDELDIDPFDPALGLSETKQVIQFLQNSSIFYTLSEELNDNVSELYIDGFVVNGDLAVTESYQRIRTDNSSASLSTEMSSDLLLTVLGWTNVGGGYTLDLADGMLTAYPTRYSDISYQVTSVMSELSGLNIAENSINWEMFIDDSTVYPEGAISALFSLTANQDTYSLSGDAIWVLRGNSGVGDGADATTLNELITASSAGNNPDSGLVHGVSLGQHVGVELVADNTVNFYTFDFSEMETAQKIASTTWSLTSLNGEEIISFTAPQMVIDSWVDRWVYDSPHIIFSVYQDRVVRGSVQKSGELIDGDKSAFMNEVAKNAVVNAVQVDITVCGSGDIDTDASLDDFEQAVSNCGGSSQPITSEMLTLQSFHRIDDQGESRNHVFSNDGTVVVYEQGIESYTQDWSINGDRIQLSNTFGENGEESNNSIWALLDSTDAAWSMKVYDSATYRDGDNQLITNSEVWSGLLDLRDADGAYDCEIRYNSGPASIDEFNAQLAACGVLPDMDLADNSILRITGSLQTRSYVFNLDNTAFYYRNGVKYNRIWAINDDSNLELYNGEEQPLNYVMRLVDDTNGNLKFAVYDNGRQSIWSTTYKGVDLSVDILACEDLDSGWDEVNDVPLTYRSFDEFKQAVTSCQDGKLLAAFSDGLIDRGITLTTGDALNQADDIDTYQFNQDGSGVFTYNNGAGDVSVPMTWIIYEEGIVKIVMEYTDGNDVAQTAHDYLTIVETNGIDFSVKVFSRSTALQGIDDTDLGELGSRVLKVPDVE
;
A
#
# COMPACT_ATOMS: atom_id res chain seq x y z
N MET A 1 10.61 5.05 -10.99
CA MET A 1 11.09 6.07 -10.03
C MET A 1 11.02 5.46 -8.64
N LYS A 2 12.07 5.51 -7.82
CA LYS A 2 12.06 5.00 -6.42
C LYS A 2 12.60 6.06 -5.47
N LYS A 3 12.09 6.20 -4.25
CA LYS A 3 11.82 5.19 -3.19
C LYS A 3 10.52 5.52 -2.44
N LYS A 4 9.79 4.61 -1.78
CA LYS A 4 9.92 3.15 -1.54
C LYS A 4 8.55 2.60 -1.11
N LEU A 5 8.12 1.47 -1.68
CA LEU A 5 7.00 0.65 -1.21
C LEU A 5 7.43 -0.18 0.05
N LEU A 6 6.58 -0.93 0.79
CA LEU A 6 5.72 -2.02 0.30
C LEU A 6 4.76 -2.67 1.35
N PHE A 7 3.50 -2.87 0.92
CA PHE A 7 2.42 -3.81 1.34
C PHE A 7 2.07 -4.16 2.79
N VAL A 8 0.75 -4.06 3.05
CA VAL A 8 -0.04 -5.14 3.68
C VAL A 8 -0.93 -5.80 2.61
N ALA A 9 -0.87 -7.13 2.54
CA ALA A 9 -1.98 -7.96 2.03
C ALA A 9 -2.52 -8.73 3.24
N LEU A 10 -3.83 -8.65 3.50
CA LEU A 10 -4.42 -9.30 4.67
C LEU A 10 -4.55 -10.81 4.43
N ALA A 11 -4.13 -11.60 5.43
CA ALA A 11 -4.15 -13.05 5.34
C ALA A 11 -5.50 -13.65 5.75
N LEU A 12 -5.82 -14.82 5.17
CA LEU A 12 -6.69 -15.81 5.80
C LEU A 12 -6.25 -16.05 7.25
N SER A 13 -7.19 -15.88 8.18
CA SER A 13 -6.93 -16.13 9.60
C SER A 13 -6.75 -17.64 9.88
N SER A 14 -6.05 -17.95 10.96
CA SER A 14 -5.60 -19.31 11.28
C SER A 14 -5.82 -19.67 12.75
N SER A 15 -5.92 -20.97 13.05
CA SER A 15 -5.76 -21.56 14.38
C SER A 15 -5.34 -23.03 14.17
N ILE A 16 -4.13 -23.54 14.46
CA ILE A 16 -3.26 -23.47 15.66
C ILE A 16 -4.00 -24.00 16.90
N SER A 17 -3.52 -24.99 17.68
CA SER A 17 -2.39 -25.93 17.58
C SER A 17 -2.49 -26.98 18.71
N LEU A 18 -1.78 -28.12 18.64
CA LEU A 18 -0.64 -28.43 19.54
C LEU A 18 0.00 -29.84 19.36
N VAL A 19 1.29 -29.83 19.00
CA VAL A 19 2.43 -30.62 19.54
C VAL A 19 2.38 -32.17 19.59
N GLY A 20 3.40 -32.83 18.99
CA GLY A 20 3.59 -34.28 19.19
C GLY A 20 4.85 -35.03 18.71
N CYS A 21 5.98 -34.38 18.37
CA CYS A 21 7.32 -35.01 18.19
C CYS A 21 7.52 -36.24 17.25
N GLY A 22 8.20 -36.01 16.12
CA GLY A 22 9.61 -36.45 15.97
C GLY A 22 9.97 -37.66 15.08
N GLY A 23 10.95 -37.46 14.20
CA GLY A 23 11.99 -38.47 13.88
C GLY A 23 12.18 -38.87 12.41
N ASP A 24 13.24 -38.31 11.79
CA ASP A 24 14.17 -38.86 10.78
C ASP A 24 13.79 -40.09 9.92
N GLY A 25 14.17 -40.07 8.63
CA GLY A 25 14.66 -41.30 7.98
C GLY A 25 14.54 -41.48 6.46
N ASP A 26 15.24 -40.66 5.68
CA ASP A 26 15.95 -41.00 4.43
C ASP A 26 15.57 -42.23 3.55
N ASP A 27 15.42 -41.93 2.25
CA ASP A 27 15.93 -42.66 1.07
C ASP A 27 15.28 -43.97 0.52
N LYS A 28 14.55 -43.73 -0.59
CA LYS A 28 14.67 -44.38 -1.93
C LYS A 28 14.10 -45.80 -2.19
N ASN A 29 13.59 -45.91 -3.43
CA ASN A 29 13.28 -47.13 -4.22
C ASN A 29 12.06 -47.95 -3.76
N THR A 30 11.23 -48.55 -4.63
CA THR A 30 11.25 -48.76 -6.10
C THR A 30 9.87 -49.23 -6.55
N GLY A 31 9.53 -49.20 -7.85
CA GLY A 31 8.37 -49.95 -8.35
C GLY A 31 8.30 -50.20 -9.86
N LYS A 32 8.08 -51.47 -10.22
CA LYS A 32 7.71 -52.06 -11.54
C LYS A 32 8.88 -52.46 -12.48
N VAL A 33 8.84 -53.58 -13.24
CA VAL A 33 7.95 -54.76 -13.34
C VAL A 33 8.71 -55.86 -14.14
N THR A 34 8.44 -57.17 -13.98
CA THR A 34 8.32 -58.19 -15.07
C THR A 34 8.18 -59.66 -14.58
N THR A 35 7.53 -60.49 -15.41
CA THR A 35 7.16 -61.92 -15.28
C THR A 35 8.09 -62.84 -16.15
N PRO A 36 7.86 -64.16 -16.43
CA PRO A 36 7.11 -65.29 -15.79
C PRO A 36 7.88 -66.69 -15.75
N ILE A 37 7.14 -67.80 -15.50
CA ILE A 37 7.40 -69.28 -15.68
C ILE A 37 8.48 -69.93 -14.74
N VAL A 38 8.65 -71.27 -14.50
CA VAL A 38 8.30 -72.59 -15.12
C VAL A 38 7.71 -73.60 -14.06
N ILE A 39 7.60 -74.92 -14.33
CA ILE A 39 6.75 -75.94 -13.62
C ILE A 39 7.51 -77.31 -13.29
N PRO A 40 6.88 -78.46 -12.90
CA PRO A 40 6.92 -79.19 -11.60
C PRO A 40 7.76 -80.52 -11.56
N PRO A 41 7.68 -81.43 -10.54
CA PRO A 41 6.71 -82.57 -10.60
C PRO A 41 6.25 -83.31 -9.29
N MET A 42 5.05 -83.93 -9.38
CA MET A 42 4.57 -85.25 -8.87
C MET A 42 4.72 -85.80 -7.41
N VAL A 43 3.59 -85.78 -6.69
CA VAL A 43 2.82 -86.81 -5.91
C VAL A 43 3.41 -88.18 -5.44
N THR A 44 2.90 -88.63 -4.27
CA THR A 44 2.84 -90.00 -3.66
C THR A 44 4.02 -90.43 -2.75
N ALA A 45 3.85 -91.22 -1.67
CA ALA A 45 2.76 -92.13 -1.27
C ALA A 45 2.54 -92.34 0.26
N ILE A 46 1.37 -92.89 0.61
CA ILE A 46 0.90 -93.38 1.93
C ILE A 46 1.49 -94.78 2.24
N PRO A 47 1.92 -95.12 3.49
CA PRO A 47 1.27 -96.17 4.32
C PRO A 47 1.53 -96.01 5.88
N PRO A 48 1.27 -97.00 6.78
CA PRO A 48 -0.04 -97.58 7.15
C PRO A 48 -0.32 -97.78 8.67
N VAL A 49 -1.59 -97.75 9.09
CA VAL A 49 -2.29 -98.75 9.94
C VAL A 49 -1.71 -99.19 11.34
N VAL A 50 -2.34 -98.66 12.43
CA VAL A 50 -2.93 -99.38 13.62
C VAL A 50 -2.25 -99.52 15.02
N THR A 51 -3.07 -99.19 16.04
CA THR A 51 -3.09 -99.51 17.50
C THR A 51 -2.20 -98.79 18.53
N ALA A 52 -2.76 -98.67 19.75
CA ALA A 52 -2.34 -97.76 20.83
C ALA A 52 -2.04 -98.48 22.17
N PRO A 53 -1.26 -97.83 23.07
CA PRO A 53 -1.17 -98.17 24.50
C PRO A 53 -2.11 -97.28 25.37
N ALA A 54 -2.28 -97.66 26.64
CA ALA A 54 -3.20 -97.03 27.60
C ALA A 54 -2.49 -96.64 28.93
N PRO A 55 -3.23 -96.25 29.99
CA PRO A 55 -3.67 -94.88 30.26
C PRO A 55 -2.84 -94.20 31.36
N VAL A 56 -2.68 -92.87 31.31
CA VAL A 56 -1.98 -92.10 32.36
C VAL A 56 -2.83 -90.89 32.78
N VAL A 57 -2.96 -90.70 34.10
CA VAL A 57 -3.84 -89.73 34.76
C VAL A 57 -3.06 -88.48 35.17
N ILE A 58 -3.55 -87.30 34.81
CA ILE A 58 -3.00 -85.98 35.14
C ILE A 58 -4.19 -85.02 35.46
N PRO A 59 -4.09 -84.08 36.44
CA PRO A 59 -5.27 -83.48 37.11
C PRO A 59 -5.95 -82.30 36.35
N PRO A 60 -7.13 -81.81 36.81
CA PRO A 60 -8.13 -81.21 35.92
C PRO A 60 -8.05 -79.68 35.80
N VAL A 61 -8.42 -79.17 34.62
CA VAL A 61 -8.69 -77.76 34.34
C VAL A 61 -10.04 -77.65 33.61
N VAL A 62 -10.74 -76.53 33.83
CA VAL A 62 -12.14 -76.30 33.47
C VAL A 62 -12.35 -76.27 31.95
N THR A 63 -13.44 -76.90 31.49
CA THR A 63 -13.88 -76.85 30.08
C THR A 63 -14.50 -75.50 29.75
N ALA A 64 -13.84 -74.72 28.89
CA ALA A 64 -14.39 -73.51 28.28
C ALA A 64 -15.53 -73.86 27.29
N PRO A 65 -16.52 -72.96 27.09
CA PRO A 65 -17.55 -73.13 26.07
C PRO A 65 -16.95 -73.07 24.67
N THR A 66 -17.57 -73.80 23.74
CA THR A 66 -17.27 -73.71 22.30
C THR A 66 -17.65 -72.30 21.81
N PRO A 67 -16.79 -71.59 21.06
CA PRO A 67 -17.16 -70.28 20.53
C PRO A 67 -18.32 -70.43 19.56
N VAL A 68 -19.40 -69.69 19.83
CA VAL A 68 -20.41 -69.34 18.83
C VAL A 68 -19.68 -68.52 17.75
N PRO A 69 -19.97 -68.68 16.44
CA PRO A 69 -19.46 -67.75 15.43
C PRO A 69 -19.82 -66.32 15.84
N THR A 70 -18.82 -65.46 15.96
CA THR A 70 -19.05 -64.06 16.30
C THR A 70 -19.67 -63.37 15.10
N SER A 71 -20.94 -62.97 15.18
CA SER A 71 -21.56 -62.14 14.15
C SER A 71 -20.80 -60.83 14.01
N VAL A 72 -20.51 -60.43 12.78
CA VAL A 72 -19.98 -59.10 12.43
C VAL A 72 -21.12 -58.29 11.84
N PHE A 73 -21.30 -57.07 12.33
CA PHE A 73 -22.41 -56.21 11.95
C PHE A 73 -21.93 -54.92 11.30
N TYR A 74 -22.62 -54.51 10.23
CA TYR A 74 -22.51 -53.19 9.63
C TYR A 74 -23.74 -52.37 10.03
N ASN A 75 -23.55 -51.17 10.57
CA ASN A 75 -24.66 -50.33 11.02
C ASN A 75 -24.81 -49.16 10.05
N VAL A 76 -26.03 -48.96 9.56
CA VAL A 76 -26.43 -47.76 8.81
C VAL A 76 -27.65 -47.14 9.48
N LYS A 77 -27.91 -45.86 9.19
CA LYS A 77 -29.15 -45.16 9.53
C LYS A 77 -29.92 -44.84 8.26
N VAL A 78 -31.26 -44.85 8.33
CA VAL A 78 -32.15 -44.32 7.30
C VAL A 78 -32.81 -43.05 7.85
N ILE A 79 -32.62 -41.92 7.18
CA ILE A 79 -33.10 -40.61 7.64
C ILE A 79 -33.78 -39.81 6.52
N ASP A 80 -34.94 -39.27 6.87
CA ASP A 80 -35.83 -38.34 6.17
C ASP A 80 -36.59 -37.50 7.23
N GLY A 81 -36.06 -37.51 8.47
CA GLY A 81 -36.83 -37.94 9.64
C GLY A 81 -36.53 -39.41 9.99
N TYR A 82 -36.46 -39.82 11.26
CA TYR A 82 -35.88 -41.13 11.59
C TYR A 82 -36.78 -42.31 11.13
N LEU A 83 -36.45 -42.94 9.99
CA LEU A 83 -37.34 -43.91 9.34
C LEU A 83 -37.28 -45.32 9.92
N LYS A 84 -38.40 -45.78 10.48
CA LYS A 84 -38.58 -47.09 11.11
C LYS A 84 -39.36 -48.08 10.25
N ASN A 85 -38.95 -49.34 10.25
CA ASN A 85 -39.44 -50.42 9.37
C ASN A 85 -39.16 -50.23 7.87
N ALA A 86 -38.25 -49.33 7.47
CA ALA A 86 -37.72 -49.31 6.10
C ALA A 86 -36.92 -50.59 5.82
N GLN A 87 -36.99 -51.10 4.59
CA GLN A 87 -36.26 -52.32 4.19
C GLN A 87 -34.87 -51.94 3.69
N VAL A 88 -33.82 -52.35 4.41
CA VAL A 88 -32.43 -51.94 4.16
C VAL A 88 -31.58 -53.13 3.72
N TRP A 89 -30.68 -52.94 2.75
CA TRP A 89 -29.72 -53.93 2.29
C TRP A 89 -28.41 -53.30 1.78
N LEU A 90 -27.38 -54.13 1.58
CA LEU A 90 -26.16 -53.76 0.84
C LEU A 90 -26.20 -54.41 -0.54
N ASP A 91 -26.07 -53.60 -1.58
CA ASP A 91 -26.02 -54.02 -2.99
C ASP A 91 -24.62 -54.60 -3.30
N ILE A 92 -24.52 -55.93 -3.32
CA ILE A 92 -23.23 -56.64 -3.43
C ILE A 92 -22.84 -56.93 -4.89
N ASP A 93 -23.80 -57.09 -5.79
CA ASP A 93 -23.54 -57.43 -7.19
C ASP A 93 -23.74 -56.26 -8.18
N GLY A 94 -24.32 -55.15 -7.72
CA GLY A 94 -24.49 -53.90 -8.45
C GLY A 94 -25.83 -53.78 -9.19
N ASP A 95 -26.74 -54.75 -9.04
CA ASP A 95 -28.05 -54.74 -9.70
C ASP A 95 -29.09 -53.84 -9.00
N LYS A 96 -28.79 -53.36 -7.78
CA LYS A 96 -29.60 -52.44 -6.95
C LYS A 96 -30.93 -53.02 -6.48
N GLN A 97 -31.22 -54.29 -6.77
CA GLN A 97 -32.35 -55.01 -6.19
C GLN A 97 -31.93 -55.57 -4.83
N ARG A 98 -32.90 -56.13 -4.08
CA ARG A 98 -32.62 -56.83 -2.83
C ARG A 98 -32.67 -58.34 -3.06
N ASP A 99 -31.53 -59.00 -3.01
CA ASP A 99 -31.42 -60.43 -3.21
C ASP A 99 -31.42 -61.28 -1.91
N ASP A 100 -31.64 -62.59 -2.06
CA ASP A 100 -31.79 -63.53 -0.93
C ASP A 100 -30.45 -63.84 -0.22
N ASP A 101 -29.30 -63.62 -0.88
CA ASP A 101 -27.95 -63.78 -0.33
C ASP A 101 -27.27 -62.48 0.14
N GLU A 102 -27.97 -61.35 0.04
CA GLU A 102 -27.48 -60.06 0.52
C GLU A 102 -27.81 -59.80 2.01
N PRO A 103 -26.89 -59.16 2.77
CA PRO A 103 -27.20 -58.64 4.09
C PRO A 103 -28.39 -57.68 4.01
N SER A 104 -29.51 -58.03 4.66
CA SER A 104 -30.70 -57.18 4.68
C SER A 104 -31.49 -57.28 6.00
N ILE A 105 -32.11 -56.18 6.41
CA ILE A 105 -32.90 -56.06 7.66
C ILE A 105 -33.96 -54.95 7.53
N LEU A 106 -34.89 -54.88 8.49
CA LEU A 106 -35.75 -53.70 8.66
C LEU A 106 -35.09 -52.71 9.64
N SER A 107 -35.19 -51.41 9.39
CA SER A 107 -34.74 -50.37 10.32
C SER A 107 -35.55 -50.38 11.63
N GLY A 108 -34.88 -50.10 12.75
CA GLY A 108 -35.45 -50.00 14.09
C GLY A 108 -35.78 -48.57 14.52
N ASP A 109 -35.87 -48.37 15.83
CA ASP A 109 -36.02 -47.03 16.44
C ASP A 109 -34.82 -46.13 16.06
N GLY A 110 -35.07 -44.85 15.76
CA GLY A 110 -34.01 -43.91 15.37
C GLY A 110 -33.32 -44.24 14.04
N GLY A 111 -34.04 -44.87 13.10
CA GLY A 111 -33.57 -45.20 11.76
C GLY A 111 -32.53 -46.33 11.65
N VAL A 112 -32.12 -46.95 12.77
CA VAL A 112 -30.94 -47.84 12.80
C VAL A 112 -31.21 -49.20 12.15
N ALA A 113 -30.43 -49.56 11.13
CA ALA A 113 -30.40 -50.89 10.52
C ALA A 113 -29.05 -51.58 10.79
N GLN A 114 -29.10 -52.75 11.44
CA GLN A 114 -27.92 -53.54 11.82
C GLN A 114 -27.81 -54.81 10.95
N LEU A 115 -27.00 -54.73 9.91
CA LEU A 115 -26.85 -55.74 8.86
C LEU A 115 -25.82 -56.80 9.26
N ASP A 116 -26.15 -58.10 9.20
CA ASP A 116 -25.20 -59.19 9.47
C ASP A 116 -24.29 -59.42 8.24
N VAL A 117 -23.05 -58.93 8.35
CA VAL A 117 -22.02 -58.97 7.30
C VAL A 117 -20.94 -60.02 7.61
N THR A 118 -21.23 -61.03 8.43
CA THR A 118 -20.27 -62.05 8.89
C THR A 118 -19.57 -62.80 7.74
N ASN A 119 -20.19 -62.87 6.56
CA ASN A 119 -19.64 -63.52 5.37
C ASN A 119 -19.30 -62.54 4.23
N THR A 120 -19.46 -61.23 4.44
CA THR A 120 -19.18 -60.19 3.44
C THR A 120 -17.77 -59.66 3.62
N VAL A 121 -16.99 -59.61 2.55
CA VAL A 121 -15.65 -59.03 2.56
C VAL A 121 -15.76 -57.53 2.26
N ASN A 122 -15.16 -56.69 3.10
CA ASN A 122 -15.16 -55.22 2.97
C ASN A 122 -16.56 -54.63 2.70
N PRO A 123 -17.50 -54.70 3.66
CA PRO A 123 -18.87 -54.18 3.45
C PRO A 123 -18.93 -52.69 3.06
N GLU A 124 -17.93 -51.91 3.45
CA GLU A 124 -17.76 -50.48 3.11
C GLU A 124 -17.47 -50.21 1.62
N GLN A 125 -17.30 -51.23 0.77
CA GLN A 125 -17.11 -51.04 -0.69
C GLN A 125 -18.41 -51.12 -1.50
N TYR A 126 -19.55 -51.33 -0.83
CA TYR A 126 -20.86 -51.54 -1.44
C TYR A 126 -21.81 -50.39 -1.07
N SER A 127 -22.67 -50.00 -2.01
CA SER A 127 -23.74 -49.03 -1.74
C SER A 127 -24.79 -49.64 -0.80
N ALA A 128 -25.39 -48.79 0.02
CA ALA A 128 -26.47 -49.20 0.93
C ALA A 128 -27.80 -48.62 0.47
N PHE A 129 -28.81 -49.47 0.30
CA PHE A 129 -30.14 -49.07 -0.17
C PHE A 129 -31.20 -49.23 0.93
N ALA A 130 -32.19 -48.35 0.91
CA ALA A 130 -33.38 -48.41 1.75
C ALA A 130 -34.65 -48.25 0.91
N LYS A 131 -35.58 -49.20 1.02
CA LYS A 131 -36.92 -49.12 0.43
C LYS A 131 -37.95 -48.73 1.49
N ILE A 132 -38.61 -47.62 1.25
CA ILE A 132 -39.63 -47.04 2.11
C ILE A 132 -40.97 -47.57 1.65
N ILE A 133 -41.68 -48.24 2.56
CA ILE A 133 -42.85 -49.06 2.22
C ILE A 133 -44.10 -48.34 2.73
N PHE A 134 -44.88 -47.80 1.80
CA PHE A 134 -46.16 -47.15 2.06
C PHE A 134 -47.03 -47.94 3.05
N GLY A 135 -47.45 -47.28 4.13
CA GLY A 135 -48.28 -47.85 5.19
C GLY A 135 -47.60 -48.91 6.09
N GLN A 136 -46.28 -49.11 5.99
CA GLN A 136 -45.49 -49.98 6.88
C GLN A 136 -44.29 -49.26 7.49
N THR A 137 -43.57 -48.46 6.70
CA THR A 137 -42.56 -47.53 7.20
C THR A 137 -43.26 -46.40 7.95
N VAL A 138 -42.64 -45.99 9.05
CA VAL A 138 -43.08 -44.88 9.89
C VAL A 138 -41.88 -43.98 10.05
N ASP A 139 -42.00 -42.75 9.57
CA ASP A 139 -41.18 -41.66 10.02
C ASP A 139 -41.52 -41.34 11.49
N GLU A 140 -40.51 -41.13 12.32
CA GLU A 140 -40.68 -40.82 13.74
C GLU A 140 -41.18 -39.39 13.97
N ASP A 141 -41.02 -38.50 12.98
CA ASP A 141 -41.39 -37.09 13.05
C ASP A 141 -42.81 -36.83 12.47
N THR A 142 -43.07 -37.22 11.21
CA THR A 142 -44.38 -37.03 10.54
C THR A 142 -45.38 -38.19 10.71
N GLY A 143 -44.89 -39.42 10.94
CA GLY A 143 -45.71 -40.62 11.13
C GLY A 143 -45.68 -41.61 9.96
N PRO A 144 -46.77 -42.35 9.66
CA PRO A 144 -46.78 -43.30 8.55
C PRO A 144 -46.60 -42.59 7.20
N VAL A 145 -45.55 -42.96 6.45
CA VAL A 145 -45.15 -42.32 5.19
C VAL A 145 -46.28 -42.25 4.16
N ALA A 146 -46.37 -41.12 3.45
CA ALA A 146 -47.48 -40.77 2.55
C ALA A 146 -47.47 -41.55 1.22
N HIS A 147 -46.28 -41.88 0.71
CA HIS A 147 -46.07 -42.75 -0.47
C HIS A 147 -44.90 -43.71 -0.20
N GLY A 148 -44.34 -44.34 -1.24
CA GLY A 148 -43.20 -45.26 -1.09
C GLY A 148 -42.13 -44.98 -2.14
N TYR A 149 -40.89 -44.90 -1.69
CA TYR A 149 -39.71 -44.51 -2.48
C TYR A 149 -38.48 -45.34 -2.09
N VAL A 150 -37.38 -45.17 -2.81
CA VAL A 150 -36.10 -45.85 -2.61
C VAL A 150 -34.99 -44.81 -2.45
N MET A 151 -34.19 -44.99 -1.40
CA MET A 151 -33.03 -44.17 -1.09
C MET A 151 -31.74 -44.99 -1.15
N SER A 152 -30.63 -44.32 -1.40
CA SER A 152 -29.29 -44.91 -1.52
C SER A 152 -28.25 -44.08 -0.76
N ALA A 153 -27.18 -44.73 -0.32
CA ALA A 153 -25.95 -44.10 0.12
C ALA A 153 -24.75 -44.68 -0.65
N PRO A 154 -23.78 -43.86 -1.08
CA PRO A 154 -22.64 -44.33 -1.85
C PRO A 154 -21.68 -45.20 -0.99
N PRO A 155 -20.77 -45.97 -1.62
CA PRO A 155 -19.89 -46.89 -0.91
C PRO A 155 -19.06 -46.23 0.20
N GLY A 156 -19.23 -46.74 1.42
CA GLY A 156 -18.50 -46.30 2.62
C GLY A 156 -19.36 -45.46 3.57
N GLU A 157 -20.42 -44.84 3.05
CA GLU A 157 -21.33 -44.02 3.83
C GLU A 157 -22.29 -44.86 4.68
N LYS A 158 -22.75 -44.25 5.78
CA LYS A 158 -23.51 -44.93 6.84
C LYS A 158 -24.87 -44.28 7.11
N VAL A 159 -25.22 -43.27 6.33
CA VAL A 159 -26.48 -42.55 6.39
C VAL A 159 -27.13 -42.65 5.01
N ILE A 160 -28.34 -43.19 4.97
CA ILE A 160 -29.18 -43.29 3.76
C ILE A 160 -30.28 -42.24 3.90
N SER A 161 -30.24 -41.21 3.06
CA SER A 161 -31.11 -40.04 3.11
C SER A 161 -31.51 -39.56 1.70
N PRO A 162 -32.45 -38.61 1.57
CA PRO A 162 -32.75 -37.96 0.30
C PRO A 162 -31.47 -37.33 -0.31
N LEU A 163 -30.69 -36.62 0.51
CA LEU A 163 -29.42 -36.00 0.13
C LEU A 163 -28.37 -37.03 -0.34
N SER A 164 -28.16 -38.12 0.40
CA SER A 164 -27.22 -39.18 -0.02
C SER A 164 -27.70 -39.94 -1.26
N THR A 165 -29.01 -39.88 -1.55
CA THR A 165 -29.61 -40.47 -2.75
C THR A 165 -29.30 -39.61 -3.98
N LEU A 166 -29.44 -38.29 -3.87
CA LEU A 166 -28.97 -37.36 -4.92
C LEU A 166 -27.47 -37.53 -5.17
N VAL A 167 -26.64 -37.63 -4.12
CA VAL A 167 -25.20 -37.93 -4.28
C VAL A 167 -24.97 -39.27 -4.98
N SER A 168 -25.74 -40.32 -4.64
CA SER A 168 -25.63 -41.63 -5.29
C SER A 168 -25.94 -41.59 -6.79
N ILE A 169 -26.93 -40.78 -7.19
CA ILE A 169 -27.33 -40.60 -8.59
C ILE A 169 -26.31 -39.71 -9.32
N GLY A 170 -25.91 -38.57 -8.75
CA GLY A 170 -24.92 -37.67 -9.32
C GLY A 170 -23.55 -38.34 -9.56
N ILE A 171 -23.09 -39.19 -8.64
CA ILE A 171 -21.89 -40.01 -8.86
C ILE A 171 -22.09 -40.96 -10.05
N ALA A 172 -23.27 -41.57 -10.19
CA ALA A 172 -23.54 -42.52 -11.26
C ALA A 172 -23.69 -41.85 -12.63
N HIS A 173 -24.25 -40.62 -12.70
CA HIS A 173 -24.28 -39.79 -13.91
C HIS A 173 -22.90 -39.30 -14.34
N ASN A 174 -21.99 -39.09 -13.37
CA ASN A 174 -20.61 -38.64 -13.59
C ASN A 174 -19.57 -39.78 -13.68
N THR A 175 -19.99 -41.05 -13.72
CA THR A 175 -19.06 -42.19 -13.83
C THR A 175 -19.47 -43.21 -14.90
N ASP A 176 -18.49 -43.76 -15.63
CA ASP A 176 -18.66 -44.91 -16.54
C ASP A 176 -18.32 -46.26 -15.88
N GLY A 177 -17.85 -46.21 -14.62
CA GLY A 177 -17.48 -47.38 -13.82
C GLY A 177 -16.04 -47.85 -14.01
N THR A 178 -15.20 -47.11 -14.76
CA THR A 178 -13.78 -47.42 -14.95
C THR A 178 -12.82 -46.66 -14.02
N GLU A 179 -13.35 -45.73 -13.23
CA GLU A 179 -12.59 -44.82 -12.36
C GLU A 179 -11.92 -45.55 -11.20
N THR A 180 -10.71 -45.10 -10.85
CA THR A 180 -10.01 -45.49 -9.62
C THR A 180 -10.75 -45.03 -8.37
N ALA A 181 -10.37 -45.56 -7.20
CA ALA A 181 -10.96 -45.14 -5.93
C ALA A 181 -10.64 -43.66 -5.64
N GLU A 182 -9.46 -43.20 -6.02
CA GLU A 182 -9.03 -41.81 -5.89
C GLU A 182 -9.82 -40.87 -6.82
N GLU A 183 -10.03 -41.24 -8.10
CA GLU A 183 -10.87 -40.46 -9.02
C GLU A 183 -12.34 -40.43 -8.57
N ARG A 184 -12.88 -41.55 -8.10
CA ARG A 184 -14.26 -41.62 -7.57
C ARG A 184 -14.47 -40.77 -6.32
N ALA A 185 -13.45 -40.65 -5.45
CA ALA A 185 -13.51 -39.76 -4.29
C ALA A 185 -13.53 -38.28 -4.68
N VAL A 186 -12.82 -37.89 -5.74
CA VAL A 186 -12.89 -36.52 -6.29
C VAL A 186 -14.28 -36.23 -6.88
N ILE A 187 -14.85 -37.16 -7.64
CA ILE A 187 -16.21 -37.03 -8.20
C ILE A 187 -17.26 -36.95 -7.08
N GLN A 188 -17.16 -37.81 -6.05
CA GLN A 188 -18.04 -37.74 -4.88
C GLN A 188 -17.96 -36.37 -4.18
N GLN A 189 -16.76 -35.82 -4.00
CA GLN A 189 -16.62 -34.49 -3.38
C GLN A 189 -17.22 -33.39 -4.26
N ALA A 190 -17.00 -33.41 -5.58
CA ALA A 190 -17.59 -32.42 -6.49
C ALA A 190 -19.14 -32.45 -6.46
N VAL A 191 -19.72 -33.65 -6.45
CA VAL A 191 -21.18 -33.85 -6.35
C VAL A 191 -21.73 -33.41 -4.98
N ILE A 192 -20.97 -33.57 -3.89
CA ILE A 192 -21.35 -33.03 -2.56
C ILE A 192 -21.36 -31.50 -2.59
N THR A 193 -20.32 -30.86 -3.11
CA THR A 193 -20.22 -29.40 -3.22
C THR A 193 -21.36 -28.83 -4.08
N GLN A 194 -21.67 -29.48 -5.21
CA GLN A 194 -22.80 -29.11 -6.06
C GLN A 194 -24.12 -29.18 -5.29
N ILE A 195 -24.51 -30.36 -4.76
CA ILE A 195 -25.78 -30.53 -4.03
C ILE A 195 -25.88 -29.61 -2.79
N ALA A 196 -24.76 -29.27 -2.15
CA ALA A 196 -24.73 -28.30 -1.06
C ALA A 196 -25.11 -26.89 -1.54
N ASN A 197 -24.51 -26.43 -2.64
CA ASN A 197 -24.79 -25.13 -3.25
C ASN A 197 -26.21 -25.05 -3.84
N ASP A 198 -26.65 -26.10 -4.54
CA ASP A 198 -27.97 -26.18 -5.19
C ASP A 198 -29.13 -26.13 -4.17
N LEU A 199 -28.87 -26.47 -2.90
CA LEU A 199 -29.86 -26.46 -1.80
C LEU A 199 -29.61 -25.36 -0.76
N GLY A 200 -28.53 -24.57 -0.87
CA GLY A 200 -28.14 -23.57 0.11
C GLY A 200 -27.67 -24.11 1.47
N ILE A 201 -27.24 -25.38 1.54
CA ILE A 201 -26.85 -26.07 2.80
C ILE A 201 -25.34 -26.27 2.92
N GLN A 202 -24.84 -26.55 4.13
CA GLN A 202 -23.41 -26.84 4.33
C GLN A 202 -23.05 -28.28 3.90
N GLU A 203 -21.93 -28.44 3.19
CA GLU A 203 -21.44 -29.75 2.68
C GLU A 203 -21.42 -30.86 3.73
N GLU A 204 -21.06 -30.53 4.99
CA GLU A 204 -20.94 -31.52 6.08
C GLU A 204 -22.26 -32.21 6.46
N TYR A 205 -23.40 -31.67 6.04
CA TYR A 205 -24.72 -32.26 6.29
C TYR A 205 -25.21 -33.18 5.16
N VAL A 206 -24.68 -33.08 3.93
CA VAL A 206 -25.17 -33.80 2.74
C VAL A 206 -25.11 -35.33 2.91
N LEU A 207 -24.01 -35.84 3.49
CA LEU A 207 -23.85 -37.26 3.85
C LEU A 207 -23.92 -37.49 5.37
N GLY A 208 -24.24 -36.45 6.14
CA GLY A 208 -24.28 -36.44 7.59
C GLY A 208 -25.63 -36.87 8.18
N ASP A 209 -25.62 -37.15 9.49
CA ASP A 209 -26.84 -37.32 10.28
C ASP A 209 -27.35 -35.92 10.71
N TYR A 210 -27.93 -35.18 9.77
CA TYR A 210 -28.33 -33.78 9.97
C TYR A 210 -29.26 -33.57 11.18
N ILE A 211 -30.11 -34.57 11.50
CA ILE A 211 -30.95 -34.59 12.70
C ILE A 211 -30.10 -34.62 13.99
N ALA A 212 -29.04 -35.44 14.02
CA ALA A 212 -28.14 -35.51 15.17
C ALA A 212 -27.20 -34.29 15.28
N SER A 213 -26.85 -33.66 14.15
CA SER A 213 -26.11 -32.39 14.11
C SER A 213 -26.99 -31.20 14.53
N GLY A 214 -28.31 -31.30 14.35
CA GLY A 214 -29.28 -30.24 14.66
C GLY A 214 -29.37 -29.18 13.56
N SER A 215 -29.14 -29.55 12.30
CA SER A 215 -29.35 -28.65 11.17
C SER A 215 -30.83 -28.65 10.74
N GLY A 216 -31.47 -27.48 10.86
CA GLY A 216 -32.82 -27.22 10.40
C GLY A 216 -32.89 -27.09 8.87
N SER A 217 -31.89 -26.45 8.25
CA SER A 217 -31.84 -26.27 6.79
C SER A 217 -31.70 -27.60 6.05
N ALA A 218 -30.77 -28.47 6.46
CA ALA A 218 -30.60 -29.79 5.84
C ALA A 218 -31.77 -30.76 6.15
N ALA A 219 -32.43 -30.63 7.30
CA ALA A 219 -33.66 -31.37 7.59
C ALA A 219 -34.82 -30.92 6.70
N TYR A 220 -35.02 -29.61 6.57
CA TYR A 220 -36.02 -28.99 5.70
C TYR A 220 -35.80 -29.42 4.24
N ALA A 221 -34.58 -29.34 3.72
CA ALA A 221 -34.25 -29.77 2.36
C ALA A 221 -34.56 -31.25 2.13
N ALA A 222 -34.19 -32.13 3.07
CA ALA A 222 -34.48 -33.56 2.97
C ALA A 222 -35.99 -33.86 2.93
N GLU A 223 -36.77 -33.28 3.84
CA GLU A 223 -38.23 -33.42 3.88
C GLU A 223 -38.87 -32.96 2.57
N HIS A 224 -38.43 -31.82 2.02
CA HIS A 224 -39.02 -31.24 0.81
C HIS A 224 -38.65 -32.00 -0.49
N ILE A 225 -37.49 -32.64 -0.54
CA ILE A 225 -37.13 -33.61 -1.61
C ILE A 225 -38.07 -34.83 -1.59
N VAL A 226 -38.62 -35.21 -0.42
CA VAL A 226 -39.60 -36.30 -0.34
C VAL A 226 -41.01 -35.80 -0.65
N ILE A 227 -41.44 -34.63 -0.14
CA ILE A 227 -42.77 -34.09 -0.43
C ILE A 227 -42.96 -33.83 -1.94
N SER A 228 -41.93 -33.38 -2.65
CA SER A 228 -41.96 -33.16 -4.12
C SER A 228 -42.10 -34.46 -4.95
N LYS A 229 -42.01 -35.64 -4.34
CA LYS A 229 -42.10 -36.98 -4.97
C LYS A 229 -41.01 -37.28 -6.02
N ILE A 230 -39.93 -36.51 -6.09
CA ILE A 230 -38.87 -36.70 -7.11
C ILE A 230 -38.02 -37.96 -6.86
N LEU A 231 -38.00 -38.49 -5.63
CA LEU A 231 -37.23 -39.71 -5.32
C LEU A 231 -37.80 -40.95 -6.03
N PRO A 232 -36.94 -41.88 -6.50
CA PRO A 232 -37.41 -43.05 -7.24
C PRO A 232 -38.37 -43.93 -6.43
N ASN A 233 -39.54 -44.25 -6.98
CA ASN A 233 -40.58 -45.07 -6.33
C ASN A 233 -40.11 -46.53 -6.13
N ASP A 234 -39.28 -47.03 -7.06
CA ASP A 234 -38.62 -48.32 -6.94
C ASP A 234 -37.25 -48.39 -7.63
N THR A 235 -36.63 -49.56 -7.53
CA THR A 235 -35.29 -49.91 -8.00
C THR A 235 -35.20 -50.03 -9.53
N ASP A 236 -36.32 -50.25 -10.23
CA ASP A 236 -36.36 -50.22 -11.69
C ASP A 236 -36.33 -48.76 -12.17
N GLU A 237 -37.10 -47.86 -11.53
CA GLU A 237 -37.06 -46.41 -11.79
C GLU A 237 -35.69 -45.80 -11.45
N PHE A 238 -35.11 -46.16 -10.30
CA PHE A 238 -33.74 -45.77 -9.92
C PHE A 238 -32.71 -46.15 -11.00
N THR A 239 -32.90 -47.31 -11.63
CA THR A 239 -32.04 -47.79 -12.73
C THR A 239 -32.28 -47.04 -14.04
N VAL A 240 -33.51 -46.58 -14.31
CA VAL A 240 -33.83 -45.74 -15.48
C VAL A 240 -33.20 -44.35 -15.32
N ILE A 241 -33.33 -43.73 -14.15
CA ILE A 241 -32.77 -42.40 -13.85
C ILE A 241 -31.25 -42.40 -14.02
N ILE A 242 -30.54 -43.40 -13.47
CA ILE A 242 -29.08 -43.50 -13.65
C ILE A 242 -28.67 -43.76 -15.11
N ALA A 243 -29.56 -44.35 -15.93
CA ALA A 243 -29.28 -44.63 -17.34
C ALA A 243 -29.52 -43.44 -18.28
N ASP A 244 -30.17 -42.37 -17.79
CA ASP A 244 -30.43 -41.14 -18.55
C ASP A 244 -29.88 -39.93 -17.78
N ASN A 245 -28.67 -39.51 -18.15
CA ASN A 245 -27.98 -38.36 -17.58
C ASN A 245 -28.06 -37.12 -18.48
N SER A 246 -29.09 -37.03 -19.34
CA SER A 246 -29.32 -35.84 -20.15
C SER A 246 -30.01 -34.75 -19.34
N ASP A 247 -29.74 -33.49 -19.65
CA ASP A 247 -30.36 -32.34 -18.98
C ASP A 247 -31.89 -32.29 -19.26
N ASP A 248 -32.29 -32.79 -20.45
CA ASP A 248 -33.68 -33.03 -20.85
C ASP A 248 -34.39 -34.13 -20.03
N ALA A 249 -33.69 -34.92 -19.21
CA ALA A 249 -34.30 -36.01 -18.46
C ALA A 249 -35.22 -35.46 -17.36
N ALA A 250 -36.47 -35.93 -17.32
CA ALA A 250 -37.50 -35.41 -16.39
C ALA A 250 -37.05 -35.38 -14.92
N PHE A 251 -36.25 -36.37 -14.46
CA PHE A 251 -35.69 -36.36 -13.11
C PHE A 251 -34.69 -35.21 -12.90
N ASN A 252 -33.81 -34.93 -13.87
CA ASN A 252 -32.82 -33.86 -13.75
C ASN A 252 -33.49 -32.48 -13.74
N LYS A 253 -34.46 -32.26 -14.64
CA LYS A 253 -35.32 -31.06 -14.61
C LYS A 253 -36.00 -30.87 -13.26
N GLN A 254 -36.68 -31.91 -12.77
CA GLN A 254 -37.39 -31.89 -11.49
C GLN A 254 -36.45 -31.64 -10.30
N VAL A 255 -35.25 -32.24 -10.30
CA VAL A 255 -34.24 -32.01 -9.25
C VAL A 255 -33.75 -30.57 -9.26
N SER A 256 -33.45 -29.98 -10.42
CA SER A 256 -33.03 -28.57 -10.52
C SER A 256 -34.08 -27.66 -9.89
N VAL A 257 -35.30 -27.68 -10.44
CA VAL A 257 -36.42 -26.83 -10.02
C VAL A 257 -36.73 -26.99 -8.52
N VAL A 258 -36.78 -28.23 -8.02
CA VAL A 258 -37.02 -28.48 -6.59
C VAL A 258 -35.87 -27.97 -5.72
N SER A 259 -34.62 -28.06 -6.20
CA SER A 259 -33.46 -27.58 -5.43
C SER A 259 -33.46 -26.06 -5.33
N ASP A 260 -33.72 -25.36 -6.45
CA ASP A 260 -33.84 -23.90 -6.50
C ASP A 260 -34.95 -23.37 -5.58
N MET A 261 -36.13 -24.02 -5.61
CA MET A 261 -37.25 -23.70 -4.72
C MET A 261 -36.91 -23.93 -3.23
N ILE A 262 -36.10 -24.94 -2.91
CA ILE A 262 -35.63 -25.19 -1.54
C ILE A 262 -34.60 -24.13 -1.13
N LYS A 263 -33.59 -23.88 -1.97
CA LYS A 263 -32.51 -22.90 -1.77
C LYS A 263 -33.06 -21.51 -1.48
N GLY A 264 -34.03 -21.06 -2.26
CA GLY A 264 -34.70 -19.76 -2.06
C GLY A 264 -35.40 -19.60 -0.71
N VAL A 265 -35.79 -20.69 -0.04
CA VAL A 265 -36.28 -20.66 1.36
C VAL A 265 -35.14 -20.79 2.36
N VAL A 266 -34.14 -21.63 2.07
CA VAL A 266 -33.01 -21.90 2.96
C VAL A 266 -32.16 -20.64 3.17
N GLU A 267 -31.81 -19.91 2.11
CA GLU A 267 -30.94 -18.74 2.17
C GLU A 267 -31.56 -17.54 2.92
N ILE A 268 -32.89 -17.45 2.96
CA ILE A 268 -33.62 -16.37 3.65
C ILE A 268 -34.07 -16.75 5.08
N THR A 269 -33.86 -17.99 5.51
CA THR A 269 -34.34 -18.52 6.79
C THR A 269 -33.19 -18.77 7.76
N ALA A 270 -33.29 -18.24 8.98
CA ALA A 270 -32.33 -18.53 10.04
C ALA A 270 -32.47 -19.99 10.51
N GLU A 271 -31.34 -20.63 10.87
CA GLU A 271 -31.26 -22.05 11.22
C GLU A 271 -32.22 -22.46 12.36
N GLU A 272 -32.52 -21.54 13.29
CA GLU A 272 -33.48 -21.75 14.38
C GLU A 272 -34.98 -21.63 13.99
N ASP A 273 -35.31 -21.10 12.81
CA ASP A 273 -36.69 -20.75 12.42
C ASP A 273 -37.35 -21.75 11.45
N PHE A 274 -36.59 -22.73 10.91
CA PHE A 274 -37.10 -23.75 9.97
C PHE A 274 -38.31 -24.55 10.49
N ASP A 275 -38.36 -24.84 11.80
CA ASP A 275 -39.51 -25.45 12.51
C ASP A 275 -40.85 -24.70 12.30
N THR A 276 -40.83 -23.47 11.78
CA THR A 276 -42.01 -22.62 11.58
C THR A 276 -42.33 -22.31 10.12
N GLN A 277 -41.50 -22.77 9.18
CA GLN A 277 -41.76 -22.57 7.76
C GLN A 277 -42.97 -23.37 7.27
N VAL A 278 -43.62 -22.87 6.23
CA VAL A 278 -44.71 -23.57 5.54
C VAL A 278 -44.09 -24.35 4.40
N SER A 279 -44.57 -25.57 4.14
CA SER A 279 -44.08 -26.34 3.00
C SER A 279 -44.32 -25.60 1.68
N ILE A 280 -43.32 -25.63 0.81
CA ILE A 280 -43.36 -25.07 -0.55
C ILE A 280 -44.17 -25.92 -1.54
N PHE A 281 -44.66 -27.09 -1.11
CA PHE A 281 -45.48 -28.00 -1.93
C PHE A 281 -46.77 -28.36 -1.13
N ASP A 282 -47.97 -28.11 -1.67
CA ASP A 282 -49.23 -28.56 -1.03
C ASP A 282 -49.61 -30.00 -1.46
N ASP A 283 -50.26 -30.74 -0.57
CA ASP A 283 -50.74 -32.12 -0.80
C ASP A 283 -51.85 -32.20 -1.89
N ASP A 284 -52.41 -31.05 -2.30
CA ASP A 284 -53.49 -30.90 -3.30
C ASP A 284 -52.99 -30.23 -4.61
N ASP A 285 -51.69 -29.93 -4.73
CA ASP A 285 -51.08 -29.30 -5.92
C ASP A 285 -50.82 -30.28 -7.07
N ASP A 286 -50.66 -29.72 -8.27
CA ASP A 286 -50.81 -30.40 -9.57
C ASP A 286 -49.60 -31.29 -9.96
N LEU A 287 -48.87 -31.82 -8.98
CA LEU A 287 -47.72 -32.73 -9.13
C LEU A 287 -48.05 -34.08 -9.82
N ASP A 288 -49.32 -34.36 -10.06
CA ASP A 288 -49.83 -35.52 -10.79
C ASP A 288 -50.20 -35.19 -12.26
N THR A 289 -50.14 -33.91 -12.69
CA THR A 289 -50.47 -33.42 -14.04
C THR A 289 -49.25 -32.76 -14.68
N ASP A 290 -49.09 -33.00 -15.98
CA ASP A 290 -48.13 -32.35 -16.88
C ASP A 290 -48.95 -32.00 -18.14
N SER A 291 -49.23 -30.71 -18.33
CA SER A 291 -50.26 -30.19 -19.25
C SER A 291 -49.79 -30.08 -20.70
N ASP A 292 -48.49 -29.94 -20.96
CA ASP A 292 -47.90 -29.84 -22.30
C ASP A 292 -46.96 -31.00 -22.67
N GLY A 293 -46.50 -31.78 -21.69
CA GLY A 293 -45.80 -33.04 -21.86
C GLY A 293 -44.27 -32.93 -21.82
N ASP A 294 -43.72 -31.92 -21.15
CA ASP A 294 -42.27 -31.62 -21.11
C ASP A 294 -41.48 -32.46 -20.08
N GLY A 295 -42.18 -33.07 -19.11
CA GLY A 295 -41.63 -33.90 -18.03
C GLY A 295 -41.63 -33.24 -16.64
N LEU A 296 -41.93 -31.95 -16.53
CA LEU A 296 -42.12 -31.23 -15.28
C LEU A 296 -43.63 -31.13 -14.96
N PRO A 297 -44.08 -31.41 -13.72
CA PRO A 297 -45.48 -31.25 -13.37
C PRO A 297 -45.92 -29.78 -13.31
N ASP A 298 -47.20 -29.52 -13.60
CA ASP A 298 -47.85 -28.19 -13.62
C ASP A 298 -47.67 -27.38 -12.31
N GLY A 299 -47.37 -28.05 -11.19
CA GLY A 299 -47.12 -27.43 -9.88
C GLY A 299 -45.65 -27.07 -9.59
N LEU A 300 -44.71 -27.52 -10.44
CA LEU A 300 -43.29 -27.15 -10.41
C LEU A 300 -42.92 -26.25 -11.61
N ASP A 301 -43.73 -26.26 -12.66
CA ASP A 301 -43.49 -25.52 -13.89
C ASP A 301 -43.97 -24.05 -13.80
N THR A 302 -43.10 -23.10 -14.13
CA THR A 302 -43.45 -21.66 -14.22
C THR A 302 -44.27 -21.34 -15.48
N PHE A 303 -44.15 -22.16 -16.53
CA PHE A 303 -44.86 -22.05 -17.80
C PHE A 303 -45.65 -23.33 -18.20
N PRO A 304 -46.65 -23.83 -17.42
CA PRO A 304 -47.37 -25.13 -17.61
C PRO A 304 -48.14 -25.38 -18.93
N ASN A 305 -47.89 -24.61 -19.97
CA ASN A 305 -48.53 -24.70 -21.28
C ASN A 305 -47.54 -24.45 -22.45
N ASP A 306 -46.24 -24.31 -22.19
CA ASP A 306 -45.18 -24.23 -23.20
C ASP A 306 -44.00 -25.14 -22.86
N ALA A 307 -44.02 -26.37 -23.37
CA ALA A 307 -43.02 -27.45 -23.20
C ALA A 307 -41.59 -27.15 -23.71
N ASN A 308 -41.21 -25.88 -23.85
CA ASN A 308 -39.86 -25.40 -24.10
C ASN A 308 -39.36 -24.45 -22.99
N GLU A 309 -40.18 -24.09 -22.01
CA GLU A 309 -39.84 -23.21 -20.88
C GLU A 309 -40.34 -23.82 -19.57
N TRP A 310 -39.61 -23.62 -18.47
CA TRP A 310 -40.04 -24.11 -17.16
C TRP A 310 -39.54 -23.28 -15.95
N LEU A 311 -38.45 -22.55 -16.11
CA LEU A 311 -37.87 -21.60 -15.14
C LEU A 311 -37.93 -20.16 -15.67
N ASP A 312 -37.97 -19.22 -14.73
CA ASP A 312 -37.97 -17.74 -14.88
C ASP A 312 -37.14 -17.23 -13.70
N PHE A 313 -35.81 -17.17 -13.85
CA PHE A 313 -34.89 -17.00 -12.71
C PHE A 313 -34.85 -15.57 -12.18
N ASP A 314 -34.81 -14.55 -13.06
CA ASP A 314 -34.86 -13.13 -12.66
C ASP A 314 -36.29 -12.62 -12.38
N GLY A 315 -37.34 -13.35 -12.83
CA GLY A 315 -38.74 -13.04 -12.62
C GLY A 315 -39.34 -12.02 -13.61
N ASP A 316 -38.73 -11.82 -14.78
CA ASP A 316 -39.18 -10.92 -15.84
C ASP A 316 -40.42 -11.44 -16.61
N LEU A 317 -40.72 -12.75 -16.51
CA LEU A 317 -41.75 -13.51 -17.25
C LEU A 317 -41.37 -13.94 -18.68
N ILE A 318 -40.09 -13.88 -19.05
CA ILE A 318 -39.47 -14.66 -20.12
C ILE A 318 -38.90 -15.93 -19.48
N GLY A 319 -39.03 -17.07 -20.17
CA GLY A 319 -38.47 -18.32 -19.66
C GLY A 319 -36.99 -18.45 -20.03
N ASN A 320 -36.20 -19.10 -19.17
CA ASN A 320 -34.75 -19.16 -19.30
C ASN A 320 -34.23 -19.72 -20.64
N ASN A 321 -34.98 -20.57 -21.36
CA ASN A 321 -34.53 -21.04 -22.68
C ASN A 321 -34.75 -20.01 -23.80
N ALA A 322 -35.43 -18.90 -23.50
CA ALA A 322 -35.72 -17.79 -24.40
C ALA A 322 -35.09 -16.45 -23.96
N ASP A 323 -34.73 -16.30 -22.69
CA ASP A 323 -33.88 -15.19 -22.24
C ASP A 323 -32.41 -15.42 -22.64
N PRO A 324 -31.63 -14.37 -22.89
CA PRO A 324 -30.18 -14.48 -23.07
C PRO A 324 -29.33 -13.93 -21.90
N ASP A 325 -29.94 -13.56 -20.77
CA ASP A 325 -29.32 -12.91 -19.59
C ASP A 325 -30.08 -13.39 -18.33
N ASP A 326 -29.98 -14.69 -18.03
CA ASP A 326 -30.88 -15.43 -17.12
C ASP A 326 -30.97 -14.89 -15.67
N ASP A 327 -29.94 -14.19 -15.18
CA ASP A 327 -29.91 -13.53 -13.87
C ASP A 327 -29.97 -11.99 -13.91
N ASN A 328 -30.00 -11.41 -15.12
CA ASN A 328 -30.08 -9.98 -15.41
C ASN A 328 -28.91 -9.15 -14.79
N ASP A 329 -27.72 -9.74 -14.62
CA ASP A 329 -26.50 -9.00 -14.24
C ASP A 329 -26.01 -8.05 -15.36
N GLY A 330 -26.39 -8.34 -16.61
CA GLY A 330 -26.02 -7.60 -17.82
C GLY A 330 -24.94 -8.28 -18.67
N VAL A 331 -24.52 -9.49 -18.33
CA VAL A 331 -23.67 -10.40 -19.10
C VAL A 331 -24.54 -11.52 -19.67
N ILE A 332 -24.49 -11.72 -20.98
CA ILE A 332 -25.26 -12.80 -21.62
C ILE A 332 -24.69 -14.19 -21.25
N ASP A 333 -25.56 -15.19 -21.10
CA ASP A 333 -25.22 -16.55 -20.61
C ASP A 333 -24.07 -17.22 -21.39
N GLU A 334 -23.95 -16.96 -22.70
CA GLU A 334 -22.85 -17.48 -23.54
C GLU A 334 -21.45 -16.95 -23.13
N LEU A 335 -21.39 -15.86 -22.37
CA LEU A 335 -20.18 -15.18 -21.92
C LEU A 335 -19.95 -15.27 -20.42
N ASP A 336 -21.00 -15.60 -19.67
CA ASP A 336 -20.98 -15.85 -18.25
C ASP A 336 -20.18 -17.12 -17.88
N ILE A 337 -19.76 -17.20 -16.61
CA ILE A 337 -19.19 -18.40 -16.00
C ILE A 337 -20.21 -19.13 -15.10
N ASP A 338 -21.25 -18.43 -14.63
CA ASP A 338 -22.40 -18.97 -13.92
C ASP A 338 -23.66 -18.12 -14.22
N PRO A 339 -24.45 -18.43 -15.28
CA PRO A 339 -25.63 -17.65 -15.71
C PRO A 339 -26.78 -17.51 -14.69
N PHE A 340 -26.61 -18.05 -13.48
CA PHE A 340 -27.58 -18.03 -12.39
C PHE A 340 -27.00 -17.42 -11.10
N ASP A 341 -25.84 -16.77 -11.16
CA ASP A 341 -25.26 -16.03 -10.03
C ASP A 341 -24.83 -14.62 -10.47
N PRO A 342 -25.65 -13.58 -10.19
CA PRO A 342 -25.39 -12.20 -10.63
C PRO A 342 -24.23 -11.52 -9.88
N ALA A 343 -23.39 -12.31 -9.19
CA ALA A 343 -22.10 -11.92 -8.64
C ALA A 343 -20.90 -12.41 -9.46
N LEU A 344 -21.06 -13.25 -10.50
CA LEU A 344 -19.94 -14.01 -11.09
C LEU A 344 -19.57 -13.74 -12.57
N GLY A 345 -20.27 -12.89 -13.32
CA GLY A 345 -20.26 -12.95 -14.79
C GLY A 345 -18.97 -12.82 -15.61
N LEU A 346 -17.84 -12.34 -15.06
CA LEU A 346 -16.58 -12.19 -15.82
C LEU A 346 -15.32 -12.35 -14.97
N SER A 347 -14.23 -12.87 -15.56
CA SER A 347 -12.91 -12.84 -14.91
C SER A 347 -12.34 -11.41 -14.84
N GLU A 348 -11.62 -11.08 -13.76
CA GLU A 348 -11.09 -9.73 -13.49
C GLU A 348 -10.37 -9.10 -14.70
N THR A 349 -9.52 -9.88 -15.40
CA THR A 349 -8.82 -9.42 -16.61
C THR A 349 -9.77 -9.05 -17.75
N LYS A 350 -10.86 -9.81 -17.96
CA LYS A 350 -11.89 -9.48 -18.96
C LYS A 350 -12.65 -8.23 -18.57
N GLN A 351 -13.05 -8.10 -17.29
CA GLN A 351 -13.73 -6.90 -16.77
C GLN A 351 -12.89 -5.65 -17.02
N VAL A 352 -11.59 -5.70 -16.70
CA VAL A 352 -10.66 -4.58 -16.94
C VAL A 352 -10.52 -4.30 -18.45
N ILE A 353 -10.34 -5.31 -19.30
CA ILE A 353 -10.26 -5.12 -20.76
C ILE A 353 -11.53 -4.43 -21.30
N GLN A 354 -12.72 -4.86 -20.88
CA GLN A 354 -13.99 -4.28 -21.30
C GLN A 354 -14.17 -2.84 -20.80
N PHE A 355 -13.81 -2.56 -19.54
CA PHE A 355 -13.78 -1.20 -18.98
C PHE A 355 -12.86 -0.25 -19.79
N LEU A 356 -11.68 -0.71 -20.18
CA LEU A 356 -10.75 0.05 -21.02
C LEU A 356 -11.32 0.25 -22.44
N GLN A 357 -11.84 -0.80 -23.07
CA GLN A 357 -12.42 -0.74 -24.43
C GLN A 357 -13.68 0.15 -24.52
N ASN A 358 -14.47 0.22 -23.44
CA ASN A 358 -15.62 1.11 -23.33
C ASN A 358 -15.25 2.58 -23.09
N SER A 359 -14.03 2.84 -22.62
CA SER A 359 -13.51 4.19 -22.38
C SER A 359 -12.91 4.76 -23.67
N SER A 360 -13.21 6.01 -24.02
CA SER A 360 -12.52 6.69 -25.13
C SER A 360 -11.10 7.13 -24.77
N ILE A 361 -10.90 7.44 -23.50
CA ILE A 361 -9.63 7.79 -22.86
C ILE A 361 -9.69 7.39 -21.38
N PHE A 362 -8.57 6.91 -20.85
CA PHE A 362 -8.37 6.70 -19.42
C PHE A 362 -7.01 7.29 -19.02
N TYR A 363 -6.78 7.44 -17.71
CA TYR A 363 -5.70 8.27 -17.17
C TYR A 363 -4.88 7.52 -16.13
N THR A 364 -3.57 7.70 -16.10
CA THR A 364 -2.76 7.40 -14.91
C THR A 364 -2.14 8.69 -14.37
N LEU A 365 -1.88 8.70 -13.07
CA LEU A 365 -1.32 9.82 -12.33
C LEU A 365 0.13 9.49 -11.94
N SER A 366 0.98 10.50 -11.89
CA SER A 366 2.38 10.38 -11.46
C SER A 366 2.88 11.68 -10.81
N GLU A 367 4.01 11.59 -10.09
CA GLU A 367 4.68 12.72 -9.45
C GLU A 367 6.19 12.68 -9.73
N GLU A 368 6.83 13.85 -9.83
CA GLU A 368 8.29 13.99 -9.79
C GLU A 368 8.71 14.85 -8.61
N LEU A 369 9.63 14.35 -7.80
CA LEU A 369 10.20 15.04 -6.64
C LEU A 369 11.58 15.61 -7.00
N ASN A 370 11.70 16.93 -7.10
CA ASN A 370 12.95 17.63 -7.41
C ASN A 370 13.27 18.66 -6.31
N ASP A 371 14.41 18.50 -5.62
CA ASP A 371 14.98 19.49 -4.66
C ASP A 371 13.97 20.15 -3.68
N ASN A 372 13.10 19.32 -3.08
CA ASN A 372 12.02 19.69 -2.13
C ASN A 372 10.76 20.32 -2.76
N VAL A 373 10.53 20.13 -4.06
CA VAL A 373 9.32 20.56 -4.76
C VAL A 373 8.77 19.39 -5.59
N SER A 374 7.45 19.20 -5.56
CA SER A 374 6.76 18.11 -6.26
C SER A 374 6.00 18.65 -7.47
N GLU A 375 6.19 18.04 -8.64
CA GLU A 375 5.39 18.32 -9.85
C GLU A 375 4.48 17.13 -10.16
N LEU A 376 3.21 17.40 -10.47
CA LEU A 376 2.18 16.39 -10.68
C LEU A 376 1.81 16.25 -12.16
N TYR A 377 1.70 15.01 -12.65
CA TYR A 377 1.49 14.70 -14.05
C TYR A 377 0.33 13.72 -14.31
N ILE A 378 -0.30 13.86 -15.47
CA ILE A 378 -1.40 13.03 -15.95
C ILE A 378 -1.10 12.53 -17.36
N ASP A 379 -1.16 11.21 -17.50
CA ASP A 379 -0.96 10.52 -18.77
C ASP A 379 -2.31 10.05 -19.29
N GLY A 380 -2.70 10.55 -20.47
CA GLY A 380 -3.94 10.18 -21.15
C GLY A 380 -3.70 9.11 -22.21
N PHE A 381 -4.35 7.96 -22.06
CA PHE A 381 -4.30 6.83 -22.97
C PHE A 381 -5.57 6.79 -23.83
N VAL A 382 -5.43 7.09 -25.13
CA VAL A 382 -6.55 7.13 -26.07
C VAL A 382 -6.78 5.73 -26.66
N VAL A 383 -8.03 5.27 -26.59
CA VAL A 383 -8.42 3.91 -26.97
C VAL A 383 -8.92 3.88 -28.41
N ASN A 384 -8.36 2.95 -29.20
CA ASN A 384 -8.60 2.81 -30.63
C ASN A 384 -8.86 1.33 -30.98
N GLY A 385 -9.98 0.80 -30.49
CA GLY A 385 -10.28 -0.64 -30.56
C GLY A 385 -9.45 -1.40 -29.53
N ASP A 386 -8.71 -2.43 -29.97
CA ASP A 386 -7.92 -3.29 -29.08
C ASP A 386 -6.57 -2.66 -28.65
N LEU A 387 -6.30 -1.40 -29.01
CA LEU A 387 -5.07 -0.69 -28.65
C LEU A 387 -5.40 0.61 -27.90
N ALA A 388 -4.80 0.81 -26.74
CA ALA A 388 -4.76 2.10 -26.05
C ALA A 388 -3.35 2.67 -26.06
N VAL A 389 -3.19 3.94 -26.47
CA VAL A 389 -1.88 4.57 -26.69
C VAL A 389 -1.79 5.87 -25.90
N THR A 390 -0.67 6.13 -25.21
CA THR A 390 -0.41 7.42 -24.58
C THR A 390 -0.39 8.53 -25.64
N GLU A 391 -1.35 9.45 -25.61
CA GLU A 391 -1.44 10.59 -26.55
C GLU A 391 -1.32 11.97 -25.87
N SER A 392 -1.47 12.05 -24.55
CA SER A 392 -1.24 13.31 -23.81
C SER A 392 -0.42 13.11 -22.55
N TYR A 393 0.70 13.81 -22.44
CA TYR A 393 1.42 14.06 -21.19
C TYR A 393 1.01 15.45 -20.69
N GLN A 394 0.55 15.59 -19.45
CA GLN A 394 0.06 16.85 -18.92
C GLN A 394 0.61 17.11 -17.52
N ARG A 395 1.08 18.33 -17.24
CA ARG A 395 1.41 18.78 -15.88
C ARG A 395 0.25 19.54 -15.25
N ILE A 396 -0.02 19.36 -13.96
CA ILE A 396 -0.97 20.17 -13.20
C ILE A 396 -0.34 21.51 -12.78
N ARG A 397 -1.15 22.57 -12.87
CA ARG A 397 -0.86 23.94 -12.43
C ARG A 397 -1.54 24.28 -11.11
N THR A 398 -1.09 25.37 -10.49
CA THR A 398 -1.62 25.91 -9.22
C THR A 398 -3.11 26.29 -9.23
N ASP A 399 -3.71 26.47 -10.41
CA ASP A 399 -5.16 26.72 -10.59
C ASP A 399 -5.98 25.46 -10.89
N ASN A 400 -5.37 24.28 -10.70
CA ASN A 400 -5.87 22.95 -11.08
C ASN A 400 -6.18 22.79 -12.58
N SER A 401 -5.71 23.71 -13.43
CA SER A 401 -5.63 23.48 -14.88
C SER A 401 -4.47 22.56 -15.23
N SER A 402 -4.50 21.99 -16.43
CA SER A 402 -3.45 21.11 -16.94
C SER A 402 -2.73 21.72 -18.16
N ALA A 403 -1.41 21.60 -18.19
CA ALA A 403 -0.53 22.09 -19.23
C ALA A 403 -0.02 20.91 -20.08
N SER A 404 -0.34 20.88 -21.38
CA SER A 404 0.14 19.81 -22.27
C SER A 404 1.64 19.94 -22.52
N LEU A 405 2.35 18.84 -22.29
CA LEU A 405 3.79 18.70 -22.48
C LEU A 405 4.08 17.85 -23.72
N SER A 406 5.34 17.86 -24.17
CA SER A 406 5.79 17.01 -25.27
C SER A 406 6.15 15.61 -24.78
N THR A 407 5.64 14.57 -25.46
CA THR A 407 5.87 13.15 -25.12
C THR A 407 7.32 12.67 -25.27
N GLU A 408 8.21 13.53 -25.78
CA GLU A 408 9.64 13.28 -26.00
C GLU A 408 10.49 13.60 -24.74
N MET A 409 9.85 13.90 -23.59
CA MET A 409 10.55 14.33 -22.37
C MET A 409 11.13 13.21 -21.51
N SER A 410 10.64 11.95 -21.61
CA SER A 410 11.36 10.83 -20.99
C SER A 410 12.68 10.57 -21.73
N SER A 411 13.74 10.39 -20.95
CA SER A 411 15.09 10.09 -21.42
C SER A 411 15.40 8.59 -21.39
N ASP A 412 14.40 7.72 -21.21
CA ASP A 412 14.60 6.28 -20.99
C ASP A 412 15.30 5.59 -22.17
N LEU A 413 16.56 5.24 -21.94
CA LEU A 413 17.42 4.57 -22.90
C LEU A 413 17.28 3.05 -22.76
N LEU A 414 16.45 2.45 -23.60
CA LEU A 414 16.28 0.99 -23.65
C LEU A 414 17.15 0.36 -24.74
N LEU A 415 17.59 -0.88 -24.51
CA LEU A 415 18.32 -1.67 -25.51
C LEU A 415 17.35 -2.28 -26.52
N THR A 416 17.21 -1.66 -27.69
CA THR A 416 16.38 -2.20 -28.78
C THR A 416 17.23 -3.01 -29.76
N VAL A 417 16.61 -3.58 -30.80
CA VAL A 417 17.30 -4.22 -31.94
C VAL A 417 18.23 -3.28 -32.72
N LEU A 418 18.15 -1.96 -32.47
CA LEU A 418 19.01 -0.93 -33.07
C LEU A 418 20.17 -0.51 -32.15
N GLY A 419 20.28 -1.08 -30.94
CA GLY A 419 21.20 -0.63 -29.88
C GLY A 419 20.49 0.25 -28.86
N TRP A 420 21.27 1.01 -28.08
CA TRP A 420 20.72 1.95 -27.08
C TRP A 420 19.89 3.05 -27.75
N THR A 421 18.59 3.05 -27.46
CA THR A 421 17.59 3.90 -28.13
C THR A 421 16.76 4.62 -27.06
N ASN A 422 16.61 5.94 -27.18
CA ASN A 422 15.58 6.64 -26.41
C ASN A 422 14.23 6.24 -27.04
N VAL A 423 13.36 5.60 -26.25
CA VAL A 423 12.05 5.10 -26.72
C VAL A 423 10.92 6.12 -26.53
N GLY A 424 11.18 7.22 -25.82
CA GLY A 424 10.18 8.21 -25.40
C GLY A 424 9.27 7.70 -24.27
N GLY A 425 8.47 8.59 -23.69
CA GLY A 425 7.63 8.25 -22.53
C GLY A 425 6.31 7.56 -22.85
N GLY A 426 5.96 7.42 -24.14
CA GLY A 426 4.66 6.90 -24.55
C GLY A 426 4.59 5.38 -24.57
N TYR A 427 3.58 4.80 -23.92
CA TYR A 427 3.31 3.36 -23.92
C TYR A 427 2.07 3.00 -24.75
N THR A 428 2.02 1.75 -25.19
CA THR A 428 0.84 1.14 -25.80
C THR A 428 0.41 -0.05 -24.95
N LEU A 429 -0.88 -0.11 -24.64
CA LEU A 429 -1.54 -1.30 -24.11
C LEU A 429 -2.27 -2.01 -25.25
N ASP A 430 -1.99 -3.30 -25.40
CA ASP A 430 -2.69 -4.23 -26.28
C ASP A 430 -3.70 -5.02 -25.43
N LEU A 431 -4.96 -4.92 -25.84
CA LEU A 431 -6.15 -5.46 -25.20
C LEU A 431 -6.69 -6.70 -25.93
N ALA A 432 -6.00 -7.14 -26.99
CA ALA A 432 -6.46 -8.22 -27.87
C ALA A 432 -6.40 -9.61 -27.23
N ASP A 433 -7.08 -10.57 -27.85
CA ASP A 433 -7.06 -12.01 -27.52
C ASP A 433 -7.40 -12.34 -26.03
N GLY A 434 -8.06 -11.43 -25.31
CA GLY A 434 -8.41 -11.58 -23.90
C GLY A 434 -7.23 -11.47 -22.93
N MET A 435 -6.12 -10.88 -23.38
CA MET A 435 -4.88 -10.73 -22.62
C MET A 435 -4.44 -9.27 -22.61
N LEU A 436 -3.91 -8.79 -21.48
CA LEU A 436 -3.44 -7.42 -21.33
C LEU A 436 -1.90 -7.37 -21.41
N THR A 437 -1.37 -6.69 -22.42
CA THR A 437 0.08 -6.57 -22.67
C THR A 437 0.49 -5.12 -22.87
N ALA A 438 1.56 -4.67 -22.20
CA ALA A 438 2.12 -3.32 -22.37
C ALA A 438 3.43 -3.35 -23.17
N TYR A 439 3.71 -2.31 -23.96
CA TYR A 439 5.02 -2.10 -24.60
C TYR A 439 5.31 -0.61 -24.88
N PRO A 440 6.59 -0.17 -24.94
CA PRO A 440 6.93 1.19 -25.35
C PRO A 440 6.49 1.44 -26.80
N THR A 441 5.86 2.59 -27.06
CA THR A 441 5.18 2.85 -28.33
C THR A 441 6.17 2.78 -29.51
N ARG A 442 5.85 1.94 -30.51
CA ARG A 442 6.69 1.54 -31.67
C ARG A 442 7.75 0.46 -31.41
N TYR A 443 7.89 -0.05 -30.17
CA TYR A 443 8.92 -1.02 -29.78
C TYR A 443 8.34 -2.29 -29.12
N SER A 444 7.38 -2.95 -29.77
CA SER A 444 6.71 -4.18 -29.30
C SER A 444 7.64 -5.37 -29.02
N ASP A 445 8.90 -5.32 -29.48
CA ASP A 445 9.95 -6.29 -29.14
C ASP A 445 10.40 -6.19 -27.65
N ILE A 446 9.96 -5.15 -26.93
CA ILE A 446 10.08 -4.97 -25.47
C ILE A 446 8.65 -4.92 -24.92
N SER A 447 8.24 -5.94 -24.17
CA SER A 447 6.86 -6.07 -23.71
C SER A 447 6.73 -6.65 -22.32
N TYR A 448 5.59 -6.36 -21.69
CA TYR A 448 5.28 -6.69 -20.31
C TYR A 448 3.90 -7.32 -20.24
N GLN A 449 3.78 -8.45 -19.53
CA GLN A 449 2.49 -8.98 -19.11
C GLN A 449 1.91 -8.04 -18.06
N VAL A 450 0.67 -7.59 -18.25
CA VAL A 450 -0.05 -6.79 -17.27
C VAL A 450 -0.94 -7.70 -16.43
N THR A 451 -0.93 -7.47 -15.12
CA THR A 451 -1.93 -7.97 -14.17
C THR A 451 -2.67 -6.77 -13.58
N SER A 452 -3.97 -6.90 -13.31
CA SER A 452 -4.83 -5.76 -12.98
C SER A 452 -5.99 -6.19 -12.09
N VAL A 453 -6.32 -5.36 -11.09
CA VAL A 453 -7.52 -5.49 -10.25
C VAL A 453 -8.36 -4.22 -10.38
N MET A 454 -9.67 -4.34 -10.56
CA MET A 454 -10.59 -3.19 -10.64
C MET A 454 -11.08 -2.78 -9.25
N SER A 455 -11.28 -1.48 -9.03
CA SER A 455 -11.85 -0.90 -7.81
C SER A 455 -12.90 0.15 -8.15
N GLU A 456 -14.10 -0.02 -7.60
CA GLU A 456 -15.10 1.05 -7.52
C GLU A 456 -14.71 2.01 -6.38
N LEU A 457 -14.62 3.30 -6.67
CA LEU A 457 -14.13 4.32 -5.73
C LEU A 457 -15.26 5.18 -5.17
N SER A 458 -16.48 5.12 -5.70
CA SER A 458 -17.62 5.95 -5.30
C SER A 458 -17.81 6.01 -3.77
N GLY A 459 -17.68 7.20 -3.19
CA GLY A 459 -17.82 7.45 -1.75
C GLY A 459 -16.58 7.17 -0.90
N LEU A 460 -15.50 6.61 -1.47
CA LEU A 460 -14.22 6.48 -0.79
C LEU A 460 -13.50 7.83 -0.67
N ASN A 461 -12.65 7.98 0.33
CA ASN A 461 -11.80 9.14 0.52
C ASN A 461 -10.79 9.28 -0.64
N ILE A 462 -10.63 10.49 -1.18
CA ILE A 462 -9.73 10.71 -2.33
C ILE A 462 -8.27 10.55 -1.90
N ALA A 463 -7.82 11.22 -0.84
CA ALA A 463 -6.43 11.19 -0.38
C ALA A 463 -5.97 9.75 -0.06
N GLU A 464 -6.81 8.96 0.62
CA GLU A 464 -6.50 7.56 0.96
C GLU A 464 -6.42 6.62 -0.27
N ASN A 465 -6.99 7.00 -1.42
CA ASN A 465 -7.17 6.11 -2.58
C ASN A 465 -6.64 6.71 -3.90
N SER A 466 -6.01 7.88 -3.90
CA SER A 466 -5.52 8.57 -5.11
C SER A 466 -4.22 8.01 -5.69
N ILE A 467 -3.47 7.21 -4.93
CA ILE A 467 -2.14 6.65 -5.22
C ILE A 467 -1.08 7.72 -5.52
N ASN A 468 -0.14 7.92 -4.58
CA ASN A 468 1.00 8.83 -4.64
C ASN A 468 0.67 10.33 -4.65
N TRP A 469 -0.61 10.72 -4.68
CA TRP A 469 -1.03 12.13 -4.62
C TRP A 469 -1.62 12.54 -3.26
N GLU A 470 -1.59 11.65 -2.27
CA GLU A 470 -2.19 11.85 -0.94
C GLU A 470 -1.75 13.13 -0.23
N MET A 471 -0.50 13.57 -0.39
CA MET A 471 0.04 14.76 0.29
C MET A 471 -0.45 16.10 -0.30
N PHE A 472 -1.14 16.09 -1.44
CA PHE A 472 -1.65 17.29 -2.13
C PHE A 472 -3.16 17.46 -1.96
N ILE A 473 -3.84 16.54 -1.28
CA ILE A 473 -5.30 16.42 -1.30
C ILE A 473 -5.87 16.63 0.11
N ASP A 474 -6.93 17.42 0.19
CA ASP A 474 -7.69 17.66 1.42
C ASP A 474 -8.38 16.36 1.89
N ASP A 475 -8.12 15.98 3.15
CA ASP A 475 -8.54 14.72 3.78
C ASP A 475 -10.06 14.59 3.96
N SER A 476 -10.84 15.63 3.68
CA SER A 476 -12.31 15.62 3.75
C SER A 476 -13.00 15.28 2.42
N THR A 477 -12.24 15.10 1.34
CA THR A 477 -12.78 14.90 -0.01
C THR A 477 -13.07 13.43 -0.36
N VAL A 478 -14.16 13.17 -1.09
CA VAL A 478 -14.59 11.82 -1.49
C VAL A 478 -14.90 11.73 -2.99
N TYR A 479 -14.68 10.55 -3.57
CA TYR A 479 -14.99 10.28 -4.97
C TYR A 479 -16.51 10.30 -5.24
N PRO A 480 -16.96 10.88 -6.38
CA PRO A 480 -18.36 10.88 -6.79
C PRO A 480 -18.79 9.53 -7.39
N GLU A 481 -20.11 9.34 -7.55
CA GLU A 481 -20.68 8.15 -8.22
C GLU A 481 -20.08 7.91 -9.61
N GLY A 482 -19.71 6.66 -9.89
CA GLY A 482 -19.10 6.21 -11.15
C GLY A 482 -17.61 6.48 -11.27
N ALA A 483 -16.90 6.74 -10.17
CA ALA A 483 -15.45 6.85 -10.13
C ALA A 483 -14.80 5.46 -10.06
N ILE A 484 -14.12 5.03 -11.11
CA ILE A 484 -13.51 3.68 -11.20
C ILE A 484 -12.01 3.80 -11.43
N SER A 485 -11.23 2.95 -10.78
CA SER A 485 -9.82 2.71 -11.10
C SER A 485 -9.52 1.23 -11.33
N ALA A 486 -8.39 0.96 -11.99
CA ALA A 486 -7.82 -0.38 -12.10
C ALA A 486 -6.32 -0.31 -11.77
N LEU A 487 -5.88 -1.10 -10.80
CA LEU A 487 -4.52 -1.11 -10.27
C LEU A 487 -3.66 -2.10 -11.04
N PHE A 488 -2.71 -1.61 -11.82
CA PHE A 488 -1.89 -2.44 -12.70
C PHE A 488 -0.57 -2.86 -12.04
N SER A 489 -0.02 -3.98 -12.49
CA SER A 489 1.31 -4.47 -12.12
C SER A 489 1.94 -5.18 -13.31
N LEU A 490 3.19 -4.78 -13.63
CA LEU A 490 3.91 -5.21 -14.82
C LEU A 490 4.90 -6.34 -14.52
N THR A 491 4.93 -7.36 -15.36
CA THR A 491 5.95 -8.42 -15.37
C THR A 491 6.65 -8.44 -16.72
N ALA A 492 7.98 -8.36 -16.76
CA ALA A 492 8.70 -8.34 -18.02
C ALA A 492 8.63 -9.69 -18.74
N ASN A 493 8.23 -9.71 -20.02
CA ASN A 493 8.18 -10.94 -20.81
C ASN A 493 9.58 -11.41 -21.22
N GLN A 494 10.56 -10.50 -21.30
CA GLN A 494 11.96 -10.76 -21.66
C GLN A 494 12.90 -9.92 -20.79
N ASP A 495 14.18 -10.35 -20.72
CA ASP A 495 15.24 -9.54 -20.13
C ASP A 495 15.30 -8.16 -20.80
N THR A 496 14.98 -7.12 -20.04
CA THR A 496 14.88 -5.74 -20.51
C THR A 496 15.98 -4.91 -19.88
N TYR A 497 16.70 -4.14 -20.70
CA TYR A 497 17.92 -3.43 -20.32
C TYR A 497 17.70 -1.92 -20.46
N SER A 498 17.98 -1.15 -19.41
CA SER A 498 17.86 0.31 -19.38
C SER A 498 19.18 0.98 -18.97
N LEU A 499 19.43 2.20 -19.45
CA LEU A 499 20.51 3.09 -18.99
C LEU A 499 19.93 4.37 -18.40
N SER A 500 20.57 4.92 -17.36
CA SER A 500 20.10 6.15 -16.70
C SER A 500 20.57 7.45 -17.37
N GLY A 501 21.24 7.39 -18.53
CA GLY A 501 21.87 8.53 -19.21
C GLY A 501 23.13 9.09 -18.53
N ASP A 502 23.18 9.11 -17.20
CA ASP A 502 24.29 9.64 -16.40
C ASP A 502 25.63 8.95 -16.65
N ALA A 503 26.68 9.75 -16.82
CA ALA A 503 28.05 9.26 -16.77
C ALA A 503 28.42 8.79 -15.36
N ILE A 504 29.18 7.68 -15.27
CA ILE A 504 29.57 7.10 -13.98
C ILE A 504 30.79 7.80 -13.36
N TRP A 505 30.74 7.99 -12.04
CA TRP A 505 31.90 8.45 -11.27
C TRP A 505 32.87 7.29 -11.01
N VAL A 506 34.09 7.40 -11.54
CA VAL A 506 35.11 6.34 -11.50
C VAL A 506 36.22 6.67 -10.51
N LEU A 507 36.45 5.76 -9.56
CA LEU A 507 37.60 5.73 -8.66
C LEU A 507 38.75 5.03 -9.39
N ARG A 508 39.93 5.65 -9.48
CA ARG A 508 41.09 5.13 -10.25
C ARG A 508 42.20 4.57 -9.36
N GLY A 509 41.99 4.47 -8.04
CA GLY A 509 42.87 3.76 -7.09
C GLY A 509 44.32 4.24 -7.06
N ASN A 510 44.57 5.51 -7.38
CA ASN A 510 45.92 6.06 -7.59
C ASN A 510 46.48 6.82 -6.37
N SER A 511 45.80 6.80 -5.22
CA SER A 511 46.14 7.52 -3.98
C SER A 511 46.33 9.04 -4.16
N GLY A 512 45.60 9.62 -5.11
CA GLY A 512 45.60 11.05 -5.42
C GLY A 512 44.19 11.64 -5.33
N VAL A 513 44.07 12.73 -4.57
CA VAL A 513 42.84 13.53 -4.46
C VAL A 513 42.40 14.01 -5.86
N GLY A 514 41.18 13.67 -6.28
CA GLY A 514 40.58 14.16 -7.54
C GLY A 514 40.15 13.09 -8.56
N ASP A 515 39.63 11.95 -8.12
CA ASP A 515 38.84 11.07 -8.99
C ASP A 515 37.45 11.67 -9.24
N GLY A 516 36.86 11.42 -10.43
CA GLY A 516 35.60 12.05 -10.87
C GLY A 516 35.51 12.39 -12.35
N ALA A 517 36.29 11.72 -13.22
CA ALA A 517 36.23 11.88 -14.66
C ALA A 517 35.76 10.59 -15.33
N ASP A 518 34.74 10.73 -16.19
CA ASP A 518 34.06 9.67 -16.94
C ASP A 518 35.05 8.63 -17.51
N ALA A 519 34.68 7.36 -17.43
CA ALA A 519 35.30 6.33 -18.26
C ALA A 519 34.76 6.44 -19.70
N THR A 520 35.61 6.14 -20.68
CA THR A 520 35.25 6.11 -22.11
C THR A 520 35.11 4.68 -22.64
N THR A 521 35.68 3.69 -21.91
CA THR A 521 35.59 2.28 -22.27
C THR A 521 35.40 1.39 -21.04
N LEU A 522 34.69 0.26 -21.20
CA LEU A 522 34.44 -0.70 -20.11
C LEU A 522 35.73 -1.28 -19.51
N ASN A 523 36.82 -1.35 -20.28
CA ASN A 523 38.12 -1.80 -19.79
C ASN A 523 38.75 -0.84 -18.75
N GLU A 524 38.35 0.44 -18.70
CA GLU A 524 38.81 1.36 -17.65
C GLU A 524 38.23 1.03 -16.27
N LEU A 525 37.18 0.22 -16.19
CA LEU A 525 36.55 -0.17 -14.93
C LEU A 525 37.18 -1.41 -14.28
N ILE A 526 37.97 -2.18 -15.04
CA ILE A 526 38.43 -3.51 -14.63
C ILE A 526 39.86 -3.44 -14.06
N THR A 527 40.01 -3.84 -12.80
CA THR A 527 41.29 -3.87 -12.08
C THR A 527 42.00 -5.21 -12.26
N ALA A 528 43.33 -5.21 -12.16
CA ALA A 528 44.12 -6.43 -12.28
C ALA A 528 44.10 -7.31 -11.01
N SER A 529 43.75 -6.73 -9.86
CA SER A 529 43.73 -7.39 -8.55
C SER A 529 42.98 -6.53 -7.53
N SER A 530 42.21 -7.16 -6.65
CA SER A 530 41.44 -6.46 -5.61
C SER A 530 42.30 -5.70 -4.60
N ALA A 531 41.79 -4.54 -4.15
CA ALA A 531 42.32 -3.74 -3.05
C ALA A 531 42.25 -4.45 -1.66
N GLY A 532 41.35 -5.42 -1.49
CA GLY A 532 41.25 -6.26 -0.29
C GLY A 532 40.05 -5.96 0.61
N ASN A 533 40.08 -6.38 1.87
CA ASN A 533 38.89 -6.29 2.74
C ASN A 533 38.71 -4.91 3.40
N ASN A 534 39.79 -4.26 3.83
CA ASN A 534 39.76 -2.94 4.46
C ASN A 534 40.90 -2.05 3.90
N PRO A 535 40.88 -1.71 2.60
CA PRO A 535 41.88 -0.83 2.01
C PRO A 535 41.72 0.62 2.45
N ASP A 536 42.77 1.40 2.21
CA ASP A 536 42.67 2.85 2.07
C ASP A 536 41.77 3.16 0.85
N SER A 537 40.83 4.08 1.02
CA SER A 537 39.84 4.46 0.02
C SER A 537 40.48 4.89 -1.30
N GLY A 538 41.63 5.58 -1.25
CA GLY A 538 42.38 6.03 -2.42
C GLY A 538 43.10 4.91 -3.18
N LEU A 539 43.07 3.67 -2.67
CA LEU A 539 43.59 2.46 -3.34
C LEU A 539 42.49 1.64 -4.03
N VAL A 540 41.21 1.93 -3.80
CA VAL A 540 40.11 1.23 -4.49
C VAL A 540 39.98 1.81 -5.90
N HIS A 541 40.15 0.98 -6.92
CA HIS A 541 39.78 1.32 -8.30
C HIS A 541 38.42 0.68 -8.57
N GLY A 542 37.42 1.50 -8.87
CA GLY A 542 36.03 1.06 -8.94
C GLY A 542 35.07 2.12 -9.47
N VAL A 543 33.77 1.85 -9.33
CA VAL A 543 32.67 2.70 -9.78
C VAL A 543 31.82 3.07 -8.57
N SER A 544 31.52 4.37 -8.41
CA SER A 544 30.55 4.81 -7.41
C SER A 544 29.14 4.36 -7.81
N LEU A 545 28.41 3.80 -6.84
CA LEU A 545 27.00 3.46 -7.01
C LEU A 545 26.08 4.42 -6.22
N GLY A 546 26.65 5.33 -5.43
CA GLY A 546 25.92 6.28 -4.60
C GLY A 546 26.86 7.01 -3.65
N GLN A 547 26.30 7.88 -2.81
CA GLN A 547 27.10 8.58 -1.81
C GLN A 547 27.77 7.57 -0.87
N HIS A 548 29.10 7.63 -0.73
CA HIS A 548 29.89 6.74 0.13
C HIS A 548 29.84 5.22 -0.19
N VAL A 549 29.36 4.80 -1.38
CA VAL A 549 29.25 3.37 -1.75
C VAL A 549 29.66 3.10 -3.20
N GLY A 550 30.27 1.93 -3.46
CA GLY A 550 30.75 1.60 -4.80
C GLY A 550 31.28 0.17 -4.97
N VAL A 551 31.66 -0.15 -6.20
CA VAL A 551 32.09 -1.50 -6.62
C VAL A 551 33.45 -1.51 -7.33
N GLU A 552 34.27 -2.52 -7.03
CA GLU A 552 35.51 -2.83 -7.74
C GLU A 552 35.27 -4.04 -8.64
N LEU A 553 35.48 -3.90 -9.96
CA LEU A 553 35.45 -5.00 -10.91
C LEU A 553 36.87 -5.56 -11.09
N VAL A 554 37.08 -6.84 -10.83
CA VAL A 554 38.40 -7.49 -10.92
C VAL A 554 38.46 -8.40 -12.16
N ALA A 555 39.61 -8.44 -12.82
CA ALA A 555 39.86 -9.23 -14.03
C ALA A 555 39.77 -10.77 -13.88
N ASP A 556 39.51 -11.28 -12.66
CA ASP A 556 39.17 -12.68 -12.38
C ASP A 556 37.66 -12.94 -12.31
N ASN A 557 36.87 -12.00 -12.82
CA ASN A 557 35.41 -11.91 -12.81
C ASN A 557 34.78 -11.60 -11.43
N THR A 558 35.57 -11.25 -10.40
CA THR A 558 35.03 -10.85 -9.09
C THR A 558 34.50 -9.42 -9.11
N VAL A 559 33.38 -9.15 -8.44
CA VAL A 559 32.94 -7.81 -8.02
C VAL A 559 33.07 -7.71 -6.51
N ASN A 560 33.69 -6.66 -5.98
CA ASN A 560 33.72 -6.37 -4.55
C ASN A 560 32.91 -5.10 -4.24
N PHE A 561 32.03 -5.16 -3.24
CA PHE A 561 31.21 -4.02 -2.81
C PHE A 561 31.86 -3.34 -1.60
N TYR A 562 32.02 -2.02 -1.63
CA TYR A 562 32.67 -1.24 -0.58
C TYR A 562 31.81 -0.09 -0.07
N THR A 563 31.83 0.12 1.25
CA THR A 563 31.40 1.36 1.91
C THR A 563 32.63 2.22 2.21
N PHE A 564 32.56 3.53 2.01
CA PHE A 564 33.68 4.46 2.09
C PHE A 564 33.49 5.51 3.20
N ASP A 565 34.51 5.70 4.04
CA ASP A 565 34.59 6.80 5.00
C ASP A 565 35.67 7.81 4.57
N PHE A 566 35.20 8.99 4.12
CA PHE A 566 36.02 10.13 3.73
C PHE A 566 36.16 11.19 4.84
N SER A 567 35.57 10.97 6.02
CA SER A 567 35.43 11.99 7.06
C SER A 567 36.65 12.08 7.99
N GLU A 568 37.16 10.95 8.50
CA GLU A 568 38.25 10.97 9.50
C GLU A 568 39.50 10.17 9.13
N MET A 569 39.47 9.21 8.19
CA MET A 569 40.68 8.40 7.89
C MET A 569 40.81 7.80 6.47
N GLU A 570 40.04 8.26 5.48
CA GLU A 570 40.11 7.79 4.06
C GLU A 570 40.11 6.25 3.94
N THR A 571 39.18 5.54 4.59
CA THR A 571 39.12 4.07 4.54
C THR A 571 37.93 3.54 3.75
N ALA A 572 38.05 2.32 3.22
CA ALA A 572 36.95 1.60 2.61
C ALA A 572 36.83 0.20 3.22
N GLN A 573 35.59 -0.26 3.46
CA GLN A 573 35.29 -1.57 4.01
C GLN A 573 34.53 -2.41 2.98
N LYS A 574 35.07 -3.59 2.63
CA LYS A 574 34.40 -4.56 1.77
C LYS A 574 33.25 -5.22 2.54
N ILE A 575 32.03 -5.12 1.99
CA ILE A 575 30.81 -5.71 2.55
C ILE A 575 30.58 -7.12 2.01
N ALA A 576 30.64 -7.30 0.69
CA ALA A 576 30.39 -8.57 0.02
C ALA A 576 31.17 -8.69 -1.30
N SER A 577 31.01 -9.82 -1.99
CA SER A 577 31.44 -9.98 -3.38
C SER A 577 30.54 -10.91 -4.18
N THR A 578 30.39 -10.61 -5.48
CA THR A 578 29.67 -11.42 -6.48
C THR A 578 30.59 -11.68 -7.69
N THR A 579 30.04 -12.19 -8.79
CA THR A 579 30.73 -12.25 -10.09
C THR A 579 30.09 -11.35 -11.14
N TRP A 580 30.91 -10.76 -12.02
CA TRP A 580 30.44 -10.05 -13.22
C TRP A 580 30.66 -10.86 -14.49
N SER A 581 29.97 -10.48 -15.56
CA SER A 581 30.13 -11.03 -16.91
C SER A 581 30.15 -9.92 -17.96
N LEU A 582 30.80 -10.16 -19.10
CA LEU A 582 30.72 -9.31 -20.30
C LEU A 582 29.92 -10.04 -21.36
N THR A 583 28.87 -9.40 -21.85
CA THR A 583 28.00 -9.89 -22.92
C THR A 583 27.95 -8.89 -24.06
N SER A 584 27.68 -9.35 -25.28
CA SER A 584 27.36 -8.47 -26.40
C SER A 584 25.96 -8.75 -26.91
N LEU A 585 25.12 -7.72 -26.92
CA LEU A 585 23.70 -7.78 -27.23
C LEU A 585 23.37 -6.64 -28.20
N ASN A 586 22.72 -6.97 -29.33
CA ASN A 586 22.35 -6.04 -30.41
C ASN A 586 23.50 -5.16 -30.97
N GLY A 587 24.76 -5.52 -30.70
CA GLY A 587 25.96 -4.77 -31.11
C GLY A 587 26.65 -4.03 -29.96
N GLU A 588 25.97 -3.85 -28.84
CA GLU A 588 26.49 -3.19 -27.64
C GLU A 588 27.28 -4.17 -26.77
N GLU A 589 28.29 -3.69 -26.06
CA GLU A 589 29.00 -4.43 -25.00
C GLU A 589 28.44 -4.04 -23.63
N ILE A 590 28.12 -5.03 -22.80
CA ILE A 590 27.46 -4.85 -21.50
C ILE A 590 28.17 -5.67 -20.43
N ILE A 591 28.76 -5.00 -19.45
CA ILE A 591 29.15 -5.63 -18.18
C ILE A 591 27.89 -5.76 -17.32
N SER A 592 27.65 -6.94 -16.75
CA SER A 592 26.51 -7.21 -15.86
C SER A 592 26.93 -7.95 -14.59
N PHE A 593 26.29 -7.61 -13.46
CA PHE A 593 26.42 -8.33 -12.19
C PHE A 593 25.16 -8.16 -11.34
N THR A 594 25.03 -8.94 -10.27
CA THR A 594 23.87 -8.89 -9.35
C THR A 594 24.34 -8.58 -7.93
N ALA A 595 23.83 -7.51 -7.33
CA ALA A 595 24.09 -7.17 -5.95
C ALA A 595 23.49 -8.24 -5.01
N PRO A 596 24.28 -8.86 -4.11
CA PRO A 596 23.74 -9.75 -3.08
C PRO A 596 22.80 -8.98 -2.15
N GLN A 597 21.71 -9.62 -1.69
CA GLN A 597 20.72 -8.98 -0.82
C GLN A 597 21.36 -8.27 0.39
N MET A 598 22.33 -8.91 1.06
CA MET A 598 23.07 -8.31 2.18
C MET A 598 23.75 -6.96 1.88
N VAL A 599 24.05 -6.65 0.61
CA VAL A 599 24.58 -5.34 0.20
C VAL A 599 23.45 -4.32 0.14
N ILE A 600 22.31 -4.70 -0.44
CA ILE A 600 21.11 -3.89 -0.51
C ILE A 600 20.63 -3.57 0.91
N ASP A 601 20.57 -4.57 1.79
CA ASP A 601 20.24 -4.44 3.22
C ASP A 601 21.27 -3.57 3.98
N SER A 602 22.57 -3.67 3.66
CA SER A 602 23.61 -2.83 4.28
C SER A 602 23.60 -1.38 3.77
N TRP A 603 23.00 -1.13 2.61
CA TRP A 603 22.99 0.15 1.92
C TRP A 603 21.57 0.71 1.78
N VAL A 604 20.58 0.29 2.57
CA VAL A 604 19.14 0.62 2.44
C VAL A 604 18.85 2.08 2.07
N ASP A 605 19.52 3.05 2.70
CA ASP A 605 19.30 4.48 2.44
C ASP A 605 20.11 5.01 1.25
N ARG A 606 21.21 4.33 0.90
CA ARG A 606 22.15 4.67 -0.18
C ARG A 606 21.87 3.92 -1.48
N TRP A 607 21.06 2.86 -1.44
CA TRP A 607 20.68 2.04 -2.58
C TRP A 607 19.56 2.73 -3.36
N VAL A 608 19.88 3.27 -4.53
CA VAL A 608 18.99 4.08 -5.38
C VAL A 608 18.60 3.34 -6.67
N TYR A 609 18.59 2.00 -6.66
CA TYR A 609 18.38 1.20 -7.86
C TYR A 609 17.13 0.34 -7.79
N ASP A 610 16.43 0.32 -8.93
CA ASP A 610 15.12 -0.32 -9.06
C ASP A 610 15.22 -1.84 -9.23
N SER A 611 16.40 -2.34 -9.64
CA SER A 611 16.72 -3.77 -9.78
C SER A 611 18.07 -4.10 -9.14
N PRO A 612 18.25 -5.32 -8.56
CA PRO A 612 19.54 -5.79 -8.06
C PRO A 612 20.56 -6.10 -9.18
N HIS A 613 20.12 -6.16 -10.45
CA HIS A 613 20.94 -6.46 -11.61
C HIS A 613 21.48 -5.17 -12.23
N ILE A 614 22.74 -4.84 -11.93
CA ILE A 614 23.40 -3.62 -12.39
C ILE A 614 24.17 -3.90 -13.68
N ILE A 615 24.14 -2.94 -14.61
CA ILE A 615 24.93 -2.96 -15.84
C ILE A 615 25.76 -1.70 -16.06
N PHE A 616 26.83 -1.86 -16.83
CA PHE A 616 27.60 -0.78 -17.44
C PHE A 616 27.72 -1.02 -18.95
N SER A 617 27.47 0.01 -19.75
CA SER A 617 27.66 0.00 -21.21
C SER A 617 28.21 1.34 -21.71
N VAL A 618 28.61 1.42 -22.98
CA VAL A 618 29.10 2.66 -23.59
C VAL A 618 27.97 3.33 -24.35
N TYR A 619 27.71 4.61 -24.06
CA TYR A 619 26.75 5.44 -24.76
C TYR A 619 27.35 6.84 -24.96
N GLN A 620 27.24 7.39 -26.18
CA GLN A 620 27.79 8.71 -26.57
C GLN A 620 29.26 8.96 -26.10
N ASP A 621 30.16 8.00 -26.40
CA ASP A 621 31.59 8.02 -26.05
C ASP A 621 31.91 8.02 -24.54
N ARG A 622 30.92 7.71 -23.67
CA ARG A 622 31.07 7.62 -22.21
C ARG A 622 30.55 6.28 -21.70
N VAL A 623 31.03 5.83 -20.55
CA VAL A 623 30.43 4.69 -19.84
C VAL A 623 29.29 5.19 -18.96
N VAL A 624 28.14 4.56 -19.11
CA VAL A 624 26.87 4.90 -18.44
C VAL A 624 26.42 3.69 -17.63
N ARG A 625 25.78 3.95 -16.49
CA ARG A 625 25.18 2.92 -15.62
C ARG A 625 23.74 2.62 -16.03
N GLY A 626 23.27 1.44 -15.67
CA GLY A 626 21.92 1.01 -15.92
C GLY A 626 21.53 -0.21 -15.09
N SER A 627 20.36 -0.76 -15.41
CA SER A 627 19.85 -1.98 -14.78
C SER A 627 19.29 -2.97 -15.80
N VAL A 628 18.97 -4.17 -15.31
CA VAL A 628 18.26 -5.19 -16.08
C VAL A 628 17.07 -5.70 -15.27
N GLN A 629 15.90 -5.68 -15.87
CA GLN A 629 14.73 -6.42 -15.40
C GLN A 629 14.76 -7.81 -16.03
N LYS A 630 14.60 -8.91 -15.28
CA LYS A 630 14.60 -10.25 -15.88
C LYS A 630 13.22 -10.66 -16.37
N SER A 631 13.22 -11.53 -17.38
CA SER A 631 12.02 -12.24 -17.83
C SER A 631 11.35 -12.96 -16.65
N GLY A 632 10.07 -12.67 -16.42
CA GLY A 632 9.27 -13.23 -15.33
C GLY A 632 9.40 -12.51 -13.98
N GLU A 633 10.23 -11.45 -13.86
CA GLU A 633 10.28 -10.63 -12.66
C GLU A 633 9.25 -9.48 -12.74
N LEU A 634 8.46 -9.33 -11.66
CA LEU A 634 7.64 -8.15 -11.42
C LEU A 634 8.52 -6.90 -11.33
N ILE A 635 8.06 -5.80 -11.93
CA ILE A 635 8.71 -4.51 -11.78
C ILE A 635 8.34 -3.96 -10.40
N ASP A 636 9.20 -4.27 -9.42
CA ASP A 636 9.05 -3.81 -8.03
C ASP A 636 8.94 -2.27 -8.00
N GLY A 637 7.97 -1.75 -7.26
CA GLY A 637 7.70 -0.31 -7.14
C GLY A 637 6.65 0.26 -8.11
N ASP A 638 6.51 -0.29 -9.31
CA ASP A 638 5.68 0.30 -10.37
C ASP A 638 4.26 -0.28 -10.38
N LYS A 639 3.46 0.10 -9.37
CA LYS A 639 2.01 0.00 -9.42
C LYS A 639 1.42 1.31 -9.92
N SER A 640 0.57 1.25 -10.95
CA SER A 640 -0.08 2.41 -11.54
C SER A 640 -1.60 2.23 -11.49
N ALA A 641 -2.33 3.22 -10.95
CA ALA A 641 -3.78 3.26 -11.05
C ALA A 641 -4.19 3.90 -12.38
N PHE A 642 -4.92 3.14 -13.20
CA PHE A 642 -5.58 3.65 -14.39
C PHE A 642 -7.04 3.99 -14.05
N MET A 643 -7.39 5.26 -14.16
CA MET A 643 -8.67 5.86 -13.76
C MET A 643 -9.52 6.25 -14.96
N ASN A 644 -10.84 6.16 -14.81
CA ASN A 644 -11.76 6.81 -15.75
C ASN A 644 -11.74 8.33 -15.59
N GLU A 645 -12.40 9.05 -16.52
CA GLU A 645 -12.44 10.52 -16.50
C GLU A 645 -13.07 11.08 -15.21
N VAL A 646 -14.04 10.37 -14.61
CA VAL A 646 -14.74 10.78 -13.39
C VAL A 646 -13.79 10.77 -12.19
N ALA A 647 -13.08 9.65 -11.96
CA ALA A 647 -12.10 9.52 -10.89
C ALA A 647 -10.94 10.53 -11.05
N LYS A 648 -10.37 10.64 -12.26
CA LYS A 648 -9.31 11.64 -12.54
C LYS A 648 -9.77 13.07 -12.28
N ASN A 649 -10.99 13.43 -12.69
CA ASN A 649 -11.52 14.77 -12.42
C ASN A 649 -11.77 15.01 -10.92
N ALA A 650 -12.17 13.99 -10.16
CA ALA A 650 -12.32 14.11 -8.71
C ALA A 650 -10.97 14.43 -8.03
N VAL A 651 -9.92 13.68 -8.38
CA VAL A 651 -8.55 13.90 -7.88
C VAL A 651 -8.06 15.31 -8.22
N VAL A 652 -8.07 15.70 -9.50
CA VAL A 652 -7.55 17.00 -9.96
C VAL A 652 -8.27 18.19 -9.32
N ASN A 653 -9.56 18.08 -9.03
CA ASN A 653 -10.29 19.15 -8.35
C ASN A 653 -10.02 19.24 -6.84
N ALA A 654 -9.51 18.17 -6.22
CA ALA A 654 -9.22 18.11 -4.79
C ALA A 654 -7.75 18.43 -4.44
N VAL A 655 -6.86 18.41 -5.44
CA VAL A 655 -5.45 18.75 -5.35
C VAL A 655 -5.22 20.23 -5.03
N GLN A 656 -4.18 20.52 -4.26
CA GLN A 656 -3.53 21.81 -4.09
C GLN A 656 -2.02 21.63 -4.34
N VAL A 657 -1.47 22.34 -5.33
CA VAL A 657 -0.02 22.35 -5.61
C VAL A 657 0.57 23.73 -5.41
N ASP A 658 1.80 23.77 -4.89
CA ASP A 658 2.59 24.99 -4.78
C ASP A 658 3.13 25.46 -6.14
N ILE A 659 3.46 26.76 -6.23
CA ILE A 659 4.04 27.34 -7.44
C ILE A 659 5.53 27.01 -7.55
N THR A 660 5.94 26.40 -8.66
CA THR A 660 7.31 25.86 -8.85
C THR A 660 8.10 26.64 -9.90
N VAL A 661 9.44 26.51 -9.89
CA VAL A 661 10.30 26.94 -10.99
C VAL A 661 10.49 25.79 -11.98
N CYS A 662 10.09 25.98 -13.23
CA CYS A 662 10.43 25.02 -14.29
C CYS A 662 11.80 25.34 -14.90
N GLY A 663 12.86 24.66 -14.44
CA GLY A 663 14.23 24.78 -14.96
C GLY A 663 14.48 24.16 -16.35
N SER A 664 13.51 23.42 -16.90
CA SER A 664 13.69 22.71 -18.17
C SER A 664 13.99 23.66 -19.34
N GLY A 665 15.05 23.38 -20.08
CA GLY A 665 15.51 24.18 -21.21
C GLY A 665 16.23 25.49 -20.87
N ASP A 666 16.66 25.69 -19.62
CA ASP A 666 17.53 26.82 -19.26
C ASP A 666 18.94 26.68 -19.90
N ILE A 667 19.52 27.80 -20.33
CA ILE A 667 20.78 27.90 -21.07
C ILE A 667 21.53 29.17 -20.63
N ASP A 668 22.67 29.00 -19.96
CA ASP A 668 23.45 30.11 -19.37
C ASP A 668 24.10 31.07 -20.38
N THR A 669 24.35 30.64 -21.63
CA THR A 669 25.08 31.44 -22.63
C THR A 669 24.74 31.07 -24.08
N ASP A 670 24.84 32.04 -24.99
CA ASP A 670 24.62 31.91 -26.44
C ASP A 670 23.21 31.40 -26.84
N ALA A 671 22.22 31.54 -25.96
CA ALA A 671 20.86 31.08 -26.20
C ALA A 671 20.18 31.84 -27.35
N SER A 672 19.31 31.18 -28.11
CA SER A 672 18.50 31.78 -29.17
C SER A 672 17.01 31.87 -28.80
N LEU A 673 16.24 32.60 -29.61
CA LEU A 673 14.79 32.69 -29.45
C LEU A 673 14.07 31.36 -29.75
N ASP A 674 14.64 30.52 -30.60
CA ASP A 674 14.09 29.18 -30.88
C ASP A 674 14.29 28.27 -29.64
N ASP A 675 15.42 28.41 -28.93
CA ASP A 675 15.67 27.70 -27.66
C ASP A 675 14.73 28.18 -26.55
N PHE A 676 14.47 29.48 -26.45
CA PHE A 676 13.50 30.05 -25.50
C PHE A 676 12.08 29.51 -25.70
N GLU A 677 11.57 29.50 -26.94
CA GLU A 677 10.22 28.98 -27.20
C GLU A 677 10.16 27.45 -27.01
N GLN A 678 11.26 26.72 -27.23
CA GLN A 678 11.35 25.31 -26.86
C GLN A 678 11.36 25.12 -25.33
N ALA A 679 12.07 25.94 -24.57
CA ALA A 679 12.08 25.91 -23.10
C ALA A 679 10.68 26.23 -22.52
N VAL A 680 9.96 27.19 -23.09
CA VAL A 680 8.56 27.48 -22.75
C VAL A 680 7.66 26.27 -23.05
N SER A 681 7.85 25.61 -24.20
CA SER A 681 7.11 24.39 -24.56
C SER A 681 7.40 23.21 -23.61
N ASN A 682 8.65 23.04 -23.19
CA ASN A 682 9.07 22.02 -22.22
C ASN A 682 8.47 22.26 -20.82
N CYS A 683 8.01 23.47 -20.52
CA CYS A 683 7.32 23.84 -19.30
C CYS A 683 5.78 23.88 -19.44
N GLY A 684 5.23 23.29 -20.51
CA GLY A 684 3.78 23.19 -20.74
C GLY A 684 3.15 24.43 -21.40
N GLY A 685 3.97 25.35 -21.89
CA GLY A 685 3.54 26.61 -22.48
C GLY A 685 2.97 27.59 -21.44
N SER A 686 2.54 28.76 -21.92
CA SER A 686 2.02 29.80 -21.04
C SER A 686 0.67 29.47 -20.43
N SER A 687 0.48 29.79 -19.15
CA SER A 687 -0.78 29.57 -18.43
C SER A 687 -1.93 30.42 -18.95
N GLN A 688 -1.69 31.73 -19.09
CA GLN A 688 -2.73 32.69 -19.47
C GLN A 688 -2.18 33.90 -20.24
N PRO A 689 -3.00 34.56 -21.08
CA PRO A 689 -2.59 35.79 -21.76
C PRO A 689 -2.31 36.93 -20.78
N ILE A 690 -1.09 37.45 -20.80
CA ILE A 690 -0.68 38.57 -19.96
C ILE A 690 -1.40 39.86 -20.40
N THR A 691 -1.96 40.61 -19.45
CA THR A 691 -2.64 41.88 -19.71
C THR A 691 -1.88 43.05 -19.10
N SER A 692 -2.10 44.27 -19.64
CA SER A 692 -1.48 45.47 -19.06
C SER A 692 -1.92 45.75 -17.62
N GLU A 693 -3.13 45.33 -17.23
CA GLU A 693 -3.67 45.51 -15.88
C GLU A 693 -2.96 44.61 -14.86
N MET A 694 -2.64 43.37 -15.25
CA MET A 694 -1.81 42.46 -14.44
C MET A 694 -0.42 43.06 -14.13
N LEU A 695 0.15 43.80 -15.08
CA LEU A 695 1.47 44.42 -14.90
C LEU A 695 1.41 45.71 -14.07
N THR A 696 0.46 46.61 -14.33
CA THR A 696 0.50 47.97 -13.75
C THR A 696 -0.23 48.13 -12.41
N LEU A 697 -0.82 47.05 -11.88
CA LEU A 697 -1.33 46.98 -10.49
C LEU A 697 -0.31 46.42 -9.50
N GLN A 698 0.71 45.71 -9.97
CA GLN A 698 1.66 44.96 -9.16
C GLN A 698 3.12 45.43 -9.38
N SER A 699 3.97 45.09 -8.42
CA SER A 699 5.43 45.12 -8.55
C SER A 699 5.97 43.71 -8.40
N PHE A 700 7.00 43.38 -9.19
CA PHE A 700 7.48 42.02 -9.40
C PHE A 700 8.88 41.87 -8.80
N HIS A 701 8.95 41.19 -7.66
CA HIS A 701 10.17 41.03 -6.87
C HIS A 701 10.77 39.64 -7.03
N ARG A 702 12.07 39.56 -7.30
CA ARG A 702 12.88 38.34 -7.33
C ARG A 702 14.04 38.48 -6.36
N ILE A 703 14.43 37.38 -5.74
CA ILE A 703 15.75 37.20 -5.12
C ILE A 703 16.45 36.05 -5.87
N ASP A 704 17.72 36.20 -6.22
CA ASP A 704 18.50 35.10 -6.82
C ASP A 704 19.24 34.23 -5.78
N ASP A 705 19.94 33.21 -6.27
CA ASP A 705 20.71 32.24 -5.47
C ASP A 705 21.84 32.88 -4.64
N GLN A 706 22.29 34.07 -5.05
CA GLN A 706 23.33 34.86 -4.39
C GLN A 706 22.74 35.87 -3.39
N GLY A 707 21.41 35.97 -3.29
CA GLY A 707 20.70 36.92 -2.44
C GLY A 707 20.61 38.33 -3.04
N GLU A 708 20.76 38.48 -4.36
CA GLU A 708 20.51 39.75 -5.04
C GLU A 708 19.02 39.93 -5.34
N SER A 709 18.42 40.97 -4.74
CA SER A 709 17.03 41.32 -4.99
C SER A 709 16.88 42.26 -6.20
N ARG A 710 15.90 41.97 -7.05
CA ARG A 710 15.44 42.84 -8.14
C ARG A 710 13.94 43.07 -8.02
N ASN A 711 13.48 44.31 -8.12
CA ASN A 711 12.06 44.65 -8.17
C ASN A 711 11.72 45.45 -9.42
N HIS A 712 10.67 45.06 -10.14
CA HIS A 712 10.23 45.68 -11.39
C HIS A 712 8.86 46.33 -11.18
N VAL A 713 8.79 47.65 -11.35
CA VAL A 713 7.57 48.44 -11.14
C VAL A 713 7.07 48.99 -12.48
N PHE A 714 6.00 48.40 -13.02
CA PHE A 714 5.47 48.73 -14.34
C PHE A 714 4.49 49.91 -14.27
N SER A 715 4.67 50.88 -15.18
CA SER A 715 3.83 52.07 -15.28
C SER A 715 2.93 52.06 -16.52
N ASN A 716 1.74 52.64 -16.37
CA ASN A 716 0.72 52.78 -17.43
C ASN A 716 1.14 53.66 -18.64
N ASP A 717 2.34 54.28 -18.60
CA ASP A 717 2.92 55.03 -19.71
C ASP A 717 3.81 54.19 -20.64
N GLY A 718 4.00 52.89 -20.32
CA GLY A 718 4.85 51.97 -21.08
C GLY A 718 6.28 51.88 -20.56
N THR A 719 6.59 52.46 -19.40
CA THR A 719 7.90 52.33 -18.75
C THR A 719 7.86 51.38 -17.55
N VAL A 720 9.00 50.75 -17.24
CA VAL A 720 9.20 49.95 -16.03
C VAL A 720 10.48 50.40 -15.33
N VAL A 721 10.42 50.59 -14.02
CA VAL A 721 11.57 50.95 -13.19
C VAL A 721 12.10 49.71 -12.50
N VAL A 722 13.40 49.46 -12.66
CA VAL A 722 14.10 48.32 -12.04
C VAL A 722 14.91 48.81 -10.84
N TYR A 723 14.61 48.23 -9.68
CA TYR A 723 15.33 48.45 -8.43
C TYR A 723 16.23 47.24 -8.15
N GLU A 724 17.53 47.46 -8.04
CA GLU A 724 18.51 46.45 -7.63
C GLU A 724 18.87 46.68 -6.17
N GLN A 725 18.72 45.66 -5.32
CA GLN A 725 18.93 45.78 -3.87
C GLN A 725 18.18 46.99 -3.30
N GLY A 726 16.92 47.18 -3.70
CA GLY A 726 16.04 48.29 -3.29
C GLY A 726 16.48 49.71 -3.73
N ILE A 727 17.47 49.84 -4.62
CA ILE A 727 17.95 51.11 -5.16
C ILE A 727 17.55 51.20 -6.64
N GLU A 728 16.96 52.32 -7.07
CA GLU A 728 16.63 52.57 -8.47
C GLU A 728 17.89 52.47 -9.34
N SER A 729 17.94 51.49 -10.24
CA SER A 729 19.11 51.20 -11.07
C SER A 729 18.93 51.74 -12.48
N TYR A 730 17.84 51.36 -13.17
CA TYR A 730 17.52 51.84 -14.51
C TYR A 730 16.02 51.73 -14.85
N THR A 731 15.64 52.35 -15.96
CA THR A 731 14.29 52.28 -16.55
C THR A 731 14.37 51.59 -17.90
N GLN A 732 13.37 50.78 -18.24
CA GLN A 732 13.19 50.18 -19.58
C GLN A 732 11.82 50.55 -20.15
N ASP A 733 11.68 50.48 -21.48
CA ASP A 733 10.38 50.48 -22.15
C ASP A 733 9.82 49.04 -22.15
N TRP A 734 8.53 48.87 -21.85
CA TRP A 734 7.84 47.58 -21.92
C TRP A 734 6.68 47.56 -22.92
N SER A 735 6.37 46.39 -23.45
CA SER A 735 5.18 46.14 -24.25
C SER A 735 4.73 44.68 -24.12
N ILE A 736 3.48 44.39 -24.50
CA ILE A 736 2.97 43.02 -24.59
C ILE A 736 2.83 42.64 -26.06
N ASN A 737 3.37 41.48 -26.43
CA ASN A 737 3.32 40.94 -27.79
C ASN A 737 2.79 39.50 -27.73
N GLY A 738 1.51 39.32 -28.06
CA GLY A 738 0.81 38.07 -27.80
C GLY A 738 0.61 37.85 -26.30
N ASP A 739 1.21 36.77 -25.79
CA ASP A 739 1.26 36.31 -24.40
C ASP A 739 2.66 36.52 -23.77
N ARG A 740 3.54 37.30 -24.41
CA ARG A 740 4.90 37.64 -23.92
C ARG A 740 4.97 39.10 -23.47
N ILE A 741 5.71 39.36 -22.39
CA ILE A 741 6.19 40.72 -22.04
C ILE A 741 7.52 40.92 -22.78
N GLN A 742 7.69 42.08 -23.41
CA GLN A 742 8.94 42.49 -24.05
C GLN A 742 9.47 43.74 -23.35
N LEU A 743 10.68 43.65 -22.84
CA LEU A 743 11.42 44.70 -22.14
C LEU A 743 12.59 45.15 -23.02
N SER A 744 12.84 46.45 -23.15
CA SER A 744 13.95 46.96 -23.95
C SER A 744 14.50 48.28 -23.43
N ASN A 745 15.82 48.42 -23.51
CA ASN A 745 16.53 49.67 -23.22
C ASN A 745 17.78 49.77 -24.12
N THR A 746 18.09 50.95 -24.62
CA THR A 746 19.27 51.23 -25.44
C THR A 746 20.10 52.36 -24.85
N PHE A 747 21.40 52.14 -24.69
CA PHE A 747 22.34 53.05 -24.04
C PHE A 747 23.68 53.16 -24.81
N GLY A 748 24.68 53.80 -24.20
CA GLY A 748 25.95 54.15 -24.85
C GLY A 748 25.86 55.43 -25.72
N GLU A 749 26.99 55.94 -26.21
CA GLU A 749 27.07 57.26 -26.87
C GLU A 749 26.23 57.40 -28.15
N ASN A 750 25.84 56.28 -28.77
CA ASN A 750 25.08 56.25 -30.03
C ASN A 750 23.83 55.33 -30.00
N GLY A 751 23.42 54.82 -28.83
CA GLY A 751 22.38 53.77 -28.75
C GLY A 751 22.84 52.44 -29.36
N GLU A 752 24.12 52.11 -29.15
CA GLU A 752 24.79 50.93 -29.71
C GLU A 752 24.91 49.76 -28.72
N GLU A 753 24.56 50.02 -27.46
CA GLU A 753 24.47 49.03 -26.38
C GLU A 753 22.99 48.89 -26.00
N SER A 754 22.56 47.70 -25.58
CA SER A 754 21.15 47.42 -25.27
C SER A 754 20.98 46.32 -24.24
N ASN A 755 19.93 46.40 -23.44
CA ASN A 755 19.46 45.28 -22.62
C ASN A 755 18.00 44.99 -23.00
N ASN A 756 17.71 43.77 -23.44
CA ASN A 756 16.39 43.35 -23.90
C ASN A 756 16.01 42.02 -23.24
N SER A 757 14.76 41.90 -22.83
CA SER A 757 14.23 40.69 -22.18
C SER A 757 12.89 40.30 -22.79
N ILE A 758 12.62 39.00 -22.93
CA ILE A 758 11.32 38.47 -23.30
C ILE A 758 10.88 37.49 -22.22
N TRP A 759 9.72 37.74 -21.63
CA TRP A 759 9.20 36.98 -20.49
C TRP A 759 7.94 36.22 -20.88
N ALA A 760 7.86 34.94 -20.51
CA ALA A 760 6.67 34.10 -20.60
C ALA A 760 6.21 33.69 -19.20
N LEU A 761 4.91 33.87 -18.93
CA LEU A 761 4.27 33.40 -17.71
C LEU A 761 3.92 31.91 -17.88
N LEU A 762 4.42 31.04 -17.00
CA LEU A 762 4.23 29.58 -17.04
C LEU A 762 3.09 29.11 -16.11
N ASP A 763 3.05 29.68 -14.90
CA ASP A 763 2.05 29.44 -13.85
C ASP A 763 1.94 30.67 -12.94
N SER A 764 0.86 30.84 -12.18
CA SER A 764 0.61 32.03 -11.36
C SER A 764 -0.43 31.84 -10.27
N THR A 765 -0.12 32.32 -9.06
CA THR A 765 -1.08 32.55 -7.97
C THR A 765 -1.35 34.06 -7.79
N ASP A 766 -2.22 34.41 -6.84
CA ASP A 766 -2.42 35.80 -6.40
C ASP A 766 -1.16 36.43 -5.75
N ALA A 767 -0.17 35.60 -5.36
CA ALA A 767 1.02 36.03 -4.62
C ALA A 767 2.34 35.93 -5.42
N ALA A 768 2.43 35.06 -6.43
CA ALA A 768 3.67 34.87 -7.20
C ALA A 768 3.42 34.36 -8.63
N TRP A 769 4.37 34.63 -9.53
CA TRP A 769 4.40 34.15 -10.93
C TRP A 769 5.62 33.26 -11.18
N SER A 770 5.41 32.11 -11.82
CA SER A 770 6.47 31.24 -12.35
C SER A 770 6.74 31.60 -13.80
N MET A 771 8.01 31.85 -14.14
CA MET A 771 8.36 32.50 -15.40
C MET A 771 9.55 31.87 -16.09
N LYS A 772 9.52 31.87 -17.43
CA LYS A 772 10.67 31.65 -18.30
C LYS A 772 11.07 32.99 -18.91
N VAL A 773 12.36 33.29 -18.92
CA VAL A 773 12.92 34.55 -19.43
C VAL A 773 14.03 34.26 -20.42
N TYR A 774 13.97 34.95 -21.56
CA TYR A 774 15.10 35.14 -22.47
C TYR A 774 15.68 36.53 -22.22
N ASP A 775 16.94 36.61 -21.80
CA ASP A 775 17.69 37.86 -21.64
C ASP A 775 18.75 38.00 -22.75
N SER A 776 18.96 39.23 -23.23
CA SER A 776 19.97 39.54 -24.23
C SER A 776 20.57 40.94 -24.03
N ALA A 777 21.82 40.96 -23.57
CA ALA A 777 22.59 42.16 -23.30
C ALA A 777 23.71 42.34 -24.33
N THR A 778 23.72 43.50 -25.00
CA THR A 778 24.78 43.92 -25.91
C THR A 778 25.54 45.09 -25.29
N TYR A 779 26.84 44.93 -25.06
CA TYR A 779 27.68 45.93 -24.38
C TYR A 779 29.11 45.93 -24.94
N ARG A 780 29.92 46.92 -24.53
CA ARG A 780 31.33 47.01 -24.92
C ARG A 780 32.25 46.24 -23.96
N ASP A 781 33.08 45.34 -24.50
CA ASP A 781 34.06 44.58 -23.72
C ASP A 781 35.32 45.39 -23.35
N GLY A 782 36.26 44.76 -22.63
CA GLY A 782 37.52 45.39 -22.22
C GLY A 782 38.46 45.78 -23.37
N ASP A 783 38.26 45.24 -24.58
CA ASP A 783 38.96 45.60 -25.83
C ASP A 783 38.11 46.53 -26.72
N ASN A 784 37.02 47.09 -26.17
CA ASN A 784 36.08 48.00 -26.81
C ASN A 784 35.40 47.39 -28.08
N GLN A 785 35.25 46.08 -28.14
CA GLN A 785 34.39 45.40 -29.10
C GLN A 785 32.94 45.36 -28.59
N LEU A 786 31.96 45.36 -29.48
CA LEU A 786 30.58 45.05 -29.12
C LEU A 786 30.45 43.53 -29.04
N ILE A 787 30.02 43.04 -27.88
CA ILE A 787 29.66 41.65 -27.64
C ILE A 787 28.20 41.59 -27.20
N THR A 788 27.55 40.48 -27.52
CA THR A 788 26.18 40.18 -27.12
C THR A 788 26.22 38.86 -26.37
N ASN A 789 25.72 38.85 -25.15
CA ASN A 789 25.44 37.63 -24.40
C ASN A 789 23.92 37.43 -24.40
N SER A 790 23.47 36.19 -24.50
CA SER A 790 22.06 35.82 -24.33
C SER A 790 21.93 34.51 -23.56
N GLU A 791 20.89 34.44 -22.75
CA GLU A 791 20.63 33.35 -21.81
C GLU A 791 19.12 33.09 -21.74
N VAL A 792 18.75 31.87 -21.36
CA VAL A 792 17.40 31.48 -21.00
C VAL A 792 17.43 30.99 -19.56
N TRP A 793 16.65 31.62 -18.69
CA TRP A 793 16.57 31.28 -17.27
C TRP A 793 15.12 31.23 -16.78
N SER A 794 14.91 30.57 -15.65
CA SER A 794 13.63 30.42 -14.99
C SER A 794 13.65 30.98 -13.56
N GLY A 795 12.48 31.37 -13.03
CA GLY A 795 12.38 31.85 -11.66
C GLY A 795 10.96 32.23 -11.23
N LEU A 796 10.79 32.39 -9.90
CA LEU A 796 9.58 32.95 -9.30
C LEU A 796 9.74 34.48 -9.15
N LEU A 797 8.66 35.21 -9.42
CA LEU A 797 8.50 36.62 -9.08
C LEU A 797 7.37 36.77 -8.06
N ASP A 798 7.65 37.28 -6.86
CA ASP A 798 6.63 37.68 -5.88
C ASP A 798 5.86 38.91 -6.41
N LEU A 799 4.54 38.90 -6.25
CA LEU A 799 3.65 40.02 -6.52
C LEU A 799 3.47 40.88 -5.28
N ARG A 800 3.59 42.21 -5.41
CA ARG A 800 3.38 43.17 -4.31
C ARG A 800 2.69 44.44 -4.81
N ASP A 801 1.66 44.91 -4.10
CA ASP A 801 0.85 46.08 -4.49
C ASP A 801 1.69 47.30 -4.92
N ALA A 802 1.44 47.80 -6.14
CA ALA A 802 2.22 48.90 -6.72
C ALA A 802 2.05 50.25 -5.98
N ASP A 803 0.95 50.46 -5.26
CA ASP A 803 0.55 51.75 -4.69
C ASP A 803 0.95 51.96 -3.19
N GLY A 804 1.54 50.95 -2.53
CA GLY A 804 2.29 51.18 -1.30
C GLY A 804 2.07 50.19 -0.15
N ALA A 805 2.87 49.12 -0.16
CA ALA A 805 3.54 48.63 1.04
C ALA A 805 4.93 48.11 0.61
N TYR A 806 5.98 48.91 0.83
CA TYR A 806 7.31 48.33 0.91
C TYR A 806 7.29 47.44 2.16
N ASP A 807 7.36 46.12 2.00
CA ASP A 807 7.76 45.26 3.12
C ASP A 807 9.03 45.88 3.70
N CYS A 808 9.06 46.05 5.02
CA CYS A 808 10.16 46.71 5.69
C CYS A 808 11.38 45.77 5.70
N GLU A 809 12.09 45.77 4.58
CA GLU A 809 13.15 44.82 4.28
C GLU A 809 14.44 45.22 5.02
N ILE A 810 14.51 44.78 6.27
CA ILE A 810 15.67 44.97 7.14
C ILE A 810 16.80 44.07 6.64
N ARG A 811 17.80 44.69 6.00
CA ARG A 811 18.92 43.98 5.38
C ARG A 811 19.81 43.39 6.46
N TYR A 812 20.05 42.09 6.37
CA TYR A 812 21.03 41.43 7.21
C TYR A 812 22.42 42.05 7.00
N ASN A 813 23.04 42.54 8.06
CA ASN A 813 24.39 43.09 8.04
C ASN A 813 25.19 42.49 9.19
N SER A 814 26.12 41.58 8.86
CA SER A 814 27.04 40.94 9.80
C SER A 814 28.39 41.67 9.97
N GLY A 815 28.57 42.81 9.29
CA GLY A 815 29.71 43.71 9.46
C GLY A 815 29.51 44.70 10.62
N PRO A 816 30.40 45.70 10.79
CA PRO A 816 30.32 46.68 11.86
C PRO A 816 29.30 47.80 11.56
N ALA A 817 28.03 47.44 11.48
CA ALA A 817 26.92 48.37 11.29
C ALA A 817 26.78 49.33 12.48
N SER A 818 26.17 50.48 12.20
CA SER A 818 25.86 51.54 13.14
C SER A 818 24.36 51.68 13.36
N ILE A 819 23.99 52.27 14.50
CA ILE A 819 22.60 52.64 14.78
C ILE A 819 22.04 53.64 13.75
N ASP A 820 22.91 54.47 13.13
CA ASP A 820 22.51 55.39 12.06
C ASP A 820 22.12 54.64 10.78
N GLU A 821 22.78 53.53 10.45
CA GLU A 821 22.41 52.66 9.32
C GLU A 821 21.12 51.88 9.60
N PHE A 822 20.92 51.41 10.84
CA PHE A 822 19.65 50.81 11.27
C PHE A 822 18.47 51.79 11.15
N ASN A 823 18.64 53.00 11.66
CA ASN A 823 17.64 54.06 11.55
C ASN A 823 17.39 54.49 10.10
N ALA A 824 18.41 54.44 9.22
CA ALA A 824 18.26 54.71 7.80
C ALA A 824 17.44 53.62 7.08
N GLN A 825 17.60 52.34 7.46
CA GLN A 825 16.74 51.26 6.95
C GLN A 825 15.30 51.43 7.42
N LEU A 826 15.07 51.69 8.72
CA LEU A 826 13.74 51.95 9.27
C LEU A 826 13.03 53.14 8.61
N ALA A 827 13.77 54.20 8.26
CA ALA A 827 13.23 55.37 7.57
C ALA A 827 12.81 55.09 6.11
N ALA A 828 13.30 54.02 5.49
CA ALA A 828 12.88 53.59 4.15
C ALA A 828 11.52 52.85 4.16
N CYS A 829 11.10 52.32 5.32
CA CYS A 829 9.90 51.49 5.47
C CYS A 829 8.57 52.27 5.58
N GLY A 830 8.57 53.60 5.40
CA GLY A 830 7.34 54.39 5.46
C GLY A 830 6.75 54.52 6.87
N VAL A 831 5.48 54.15 7.04
CA VAL A 831 4.77 54.21 8.33
C VAL A 831 4.85 52.85 9.02
N LEU A 832 5.61 52.78 10.11
CA LEU A 832 5.79 51.57 10.90
C LEU A 832 4.63 51.37 11.91
N PRO A 833 4.26 50.11 12.26
CA PRO A 833 3.23 49.84 13.26
C PRO A 833 3.52 50.42 14.66
N ASP A 834 2.45 50.62 15.43
CA ASP A 834 2.51 50.85 16.87
C ASP A 834 2.72 49.51 17.59
N MET A 835 3.48 49.50 18.68
CA MET A 835 3.83 48.29 19.42
C MET A 835 3.15 48.29 20.80
N ASP A 836 2.25 47.35 21.04
CA ASP A 836 1.66 47.10 22.36
C ASP A 836 1.95 45.67 22.84
N LEU A 837 2.86 45.56 23.80
CA LEU A 837 3.26 44.29 24.42
C LEU A 837 2.79 44.17 25.87
N ALA A 838 2.07 45.15 26.41
CA ALA A 838 1.72 45.15 27.83
C ALA A 838 0.67 44.08 28.14
N ASP A 839 0.97 43.19 29.10
CA ASP A 839 0.14 42.02 29.47
C ASP A 839 0.05 40.93 28.37
N ASN A 840 0.92 40.98 27.36
CA ASN A 840 0.97 40.03 26.24
C ASN A 840 2.20 39.11 26.30
N SER A 841 2.13 37.98 25.59
CA SER A 841 3.25 37.05 25.42
C SER A 841 3.51 36.75 23.94
N ILE A 842 4.79 36.52 23.59
CA ILE A 842 5.23 36.23 22.23
C ILE A 842 6.20 35.05 22.19
N LEU A 843 6.07 34.18 21.21
CA LEU A 843 6.93 33.00 20.99
C LEU A 843 7.63 33.08 19.63
N ARG A 844 8.91 32.73 19.61
CA ARG A 844 9.63 32.38 18.38
C ARG A 844 10.23 30.98 18.51
N ILE A 845 10.18 30.24 17.42
CA ILE A 845 10.96 29.02 17.20
C ILE A 845 12.06 29.38 16.19
N THR A 846 13.31 28.99 16.46
CA THR A 846 14.44 29.27 15.55
C THR A 846 14.54 28.21 14.46
N GLY A 847 15.27 28.48 13.38
CA GLY A 847 15.64 27.44 12.39
C GLY A 847 16.57 26.34 12.93
N SER A 848 16.92 26.41 14.22
CA SER A 848 17.60 25.34 14.97
C SER A 848 16.65 24.74 16.03
N LEU A 849 15.34 24.86 15.82
CA LEU A 849 14.23 24.38 16.64
C LEU A 849 14.28 24.75 18.14
N GLN A 850 14.93 25.87 18.48
CA GLN A 850 14.94 26.42 19.85
C GLN A 850 13.72 27.29 20.11
N THR A 851 13.06 27.12 21.26
CA THR A 851 11.99 28.02 21.69
C THR A 851 12.55 29.26 22.38
N ARG A 852 11.93 30.42 22.10
CA ARG A 852 12.22 31.72 22.71
C ARG A 852 10.91 32.43 22.99
N SER A 853 10.46 32.38 24.24
CA SER A 853 9.21 33.00 24.68
C SER A 853 9.49 34.23 25.54
N TYR A 854 8.69 35.28 25.41
CA TYR A 854 8.69 36.46 26.28
C TYR A 854 7.29 36.69 26.83
N VAL A 855 7.20 36.93 28.14
CA VAL A 855 5.98 37.32 28.86
C VAL A 855 6.19 38.73 29.41
N PHE A 856 5.39 39.70 28.98
CA PHE A 856 5.59 41.12 29.27
C PHE A 856 4.57 41.63 30.29
N ASN A 857 4.99 41.82 31.54
CA ASN A 857 4.10 42.21 32.63
C ASN A 857 3.84 43.72 32.66
N LEU A 858 2.65 44.11 33.17
CA LEU A 858 2.21 45.50 33.36
C LEU A 858 3.08 46.36 34.31
N ASP A 859 4.02 45.75 35.05
CA ASP A 859 4.94 46.43 35.97
C ASP A 859 6.33 46.67 35.36
N ASN A 860 6.44 46.55 34.03
CA ASN A 860 7.67 46.64 33.23
C ASN A 860 8.68 45.49 33.47
N THR A 861 8.33 44.44 34.23
CA THR A 861 9.11 43.20 34.25
C THR A 861 8.76 42.32 33.05
N ALA A 862 9.69 41.49 32.60
CA ALA A 862 9.41 40.47 31.60
C ALA A 862 10.12 39.15 31.97
N PHE A 863 9.46 38.03 31.69
CA PHE A 863 10.08 36.70 31.77
C PHE A 863 10.49 36.26 30.37
N TYR A 864 11.77 35.99 30.18
CA TYR A 864 12.30 35.40 28.95
C TYR A 864 12.56 33.92 29.18
N TYR A 865 11.93 33.05 28.39
CA TYR A 865 12.15 31.61 28.42
C TYR A 865 12.96 31.21 27.18
N ARG A 866 14.01 30.42 27.36
CA ARG A 866 14.74 29.78 26.26
C ARG A 866 14.74 28.27 26.48
N ASN A 867 14.13 27.51 25.57
CA ASN A 867 13.93 26.07 25.72
C ASN A 867 13.29 25.76 27.10
N GLY A 868 12.25 26.49 27.49
CA GLY A 868 11.62 26.45 28.82
C GLY A 868 12.41 27.06 29.98
N VAL A 869 13.73 27.30 29.86
CA VAL A 869 14.54 27.86 30.96
C VAL A 869 14.24 29.35 31.16
N LYS A 870 13.76 29.70 32.35
CA LYS A 870 13.32 31.05 32.75
C LYS A 870 14.48 32.01 33.07
N TYR A 871 14.35 33.26 32.59
CA TYR A 871 15.25 34.36 32.89
C TYR A 871 14.48 35.66 33.12
N ASN A 872 14.78 36.34 34.23
CA ASN A 872 14.16 37.63 34.55
C ASN A 872 14.75 38.78 33.69
N ARG A 873 13.89 39.67 33.20
CA ARG A 873 14.22 40.86 32.42
C ARG A 873 13.38 42.06 32.90
N ILE A 874 13.81 43.25 32.51
CA ILE A 874 12.99 44.47 32.52
C ILE A 874 12.83 44.91 31.07
N TRP A 875 11.67 45.45 30.71
CA TRP A 875 11.38 45.93 29.37
C TRP A 875 10.85 47.37 29.39
N ALA A 876 11.05 48.08 28.28
CA ALA A 876 10.43 49.38 28.04
C ALA A 876 10.29 49.61 26.53
N ILE A 877 9.31 50.41 26.14
CA ILE A 877 9.26 51.04 24.81
C ILE A 877 9.72 52.48 24.98
N ASN A 878 10.74 52.90 24.23
CA ASN A 878 11.33 54.24 24.32
C ASN A 878 10.57 55.28 23.47
N ASP A 879 10.96 56.55 23.55
CA ASP A 879 10.30 57.66 22.83
C ASP A 879 10.31 57.49 21.29
N ASP A 880 11.27 56.73 20.75
CA ASP A 880 11.39 56.36 19.34
C ASP A 880 10.62 55.07 18.98
N SER A 881 9.79 54.58 19.91
CA SER A 881 8.96 53.36 19.78
C SER A 881 9.75 52.07 19.54
N ASN A 882 11.00 52.02 20.03
CA ASN A 882 11.79 50.80 20.07
C ASN A 882 11.61 50.07 21.40
N LEU A 883 11.54 48.74 21.34
CA LEU A 883 11.63 47.85 22.50
C LEU A 883 13.09 47.76 22.96
N GLU A 884 13.30 48.08 24.23
CA GLU A 884 14.54 47.92 24.96
C GLU A 884 14.37 46.84 26.04
N LEU A 885 15.34 45.93 26.13
CA LEU A 885 15.36 44.83 27.09
C LEU A 885 16.59 44.94 28.00
N TYR A 886 16.43 44.62 29.27
CA TYR A 886 17.45 44.83 30.31
C TYR A 886 17.67 43.57 31.16
N ASN A 887 18.92 43.31 31.54
CA ASN A 887 19.29 42.26 32.48
C ASN A 887 19.15 42.75 33.93
N GLY A 888 17.91 42.98 34.38
CA GLY A 888 17.63 43.61 35.66
C GLY A 888 17.93 45.12 35.67
N GLU A 889 18.16 45.70 36.85
CA GLU A 889 18.18 47.17 37.03
C GLU A 889 19.43 47.90 36.49
N GLU A 890 20.53 47.22 36.15
CA GLU A 890 21.84 47.89 35.98
C GLU A 890 22.54 47.72 34.61
N GLN A 891 22.07 46.89 33.67
CA GLN A 891 22.68 46.80 32.32
C GLN A 891 21.62 46.57 31.21
N PRO A 892 21.54 47.44 30.18
CA PRO A 892 20.77 47.16 28.97
C PRO A 892 21.37 45.98 28.21
N LEU A 893 20.52 45.22 27.52
CA LEU A 893 20.99 44.30 26.49
C LEU A 893 21.47 45.12 25.29
N ASN A 894 22.47 44.60 24.57
CA ASN A 894 23.09 45.34 23.46
C ASN A 894 22.19 45.47 22.22
N TYR A 895 20.94 45.00 22.25
CA TYR A 895 20.04 45.02 21.10
C TYR A 895 18.83 45.93 21.28
N VAL A 896 18.52 46.66 20.20
CA VAL A 896 17.33 47.50 20.02
C VAL A 896 16.41 46.79 19.04
N MET A 897 15.11 46.72 19.35
CA MET A 897 14.11 46.07 18.49
C MET A 897 12.99 47.03 18.07
N ARG A 898 12.62 47.06 16.80
CA ARG A 898 11.49 47.86 16.27
C ARG A 898 10.49 46.93 15.58
N LEU A 899 9.21 47.01 15.92
CA LEU A 899 8.15 46.33 15.19
C LEU A 899 8.03 46.99 13.80
N VAL A 900 8.05 46.19 12.75
CA VAL A 900 8.03 46.68 11.37
C VAL A 900 6.89 46.13 10.51
N ASP A 901 6.29 45.01 10.93
CA ASP A 901 5.09 44.42 10.35
C ASP A 901 4.42 43.56 11.44
N ASP A 902 3.09 43.66 11.52
CA ASP A 902 2.20 43.02 12.49
C ASP A 902 1.04 42.24 11.82
N THR A 903 1.15 41.99 10.50
CA THR A 903 0.11 41.32 9.72
C THR A 903 0.08 39.80 9.94
N ASN A 904 -1.07 39.17 9.59
CA ASN A 904 -1.26 37.72 9.57
C ASN A 904 -0.92 36.99 10.90
N GLY A 905 -1.06 37.67 12.05
CA GLY A 905 -0.81 37.10 13.38
C GLY A 905 0.67 36.95 13.74
N ASN A 906 1.57 37.43 12.89
CA ASN A 906 3.01 37.44 13.11
C ASN A 906 3.48 38.85 13.49
N LEU A 907 4.53 38.92 14.30
CA LEU A 907 5.17 40.17 14.74
C LEU A 907 6.62 40.16 14.25
N LYS A 908 6.89 40.90 13.17
CA LYS A 908 8.20 41.01 12.53
C LYS A 908 8.96 42.20 13.11
N PHE A 909 10.10 41.95 13.74
CA PHE A 909 10.95 42.96 14.34
C PHE A 909 12.25 43.16 13.56
N ALA A 910 12.59 44.41 13.28
CA ALA A 910 13.95 44.83 13.00
C ALA A 910 14.79 44.77 14.29
N VAL A 911 16.04 44.33 14.20
CA VAL A 911 16.98 44.22 15.32
C VAL A 911 18.32 44.83 14.96
N TYR A 912 18.86 45.66 15.84
CA TYR A 912 20.26 46.11 15.82
C TYR A 912 20.96 45.68 17.11
N ASP A 913 22.01 44.88 17.03
CA ASP A 913 22.87 44.48 18.16
C ASP A 913 24.17 45.27 18.13
N ASN A 914 24.25 46.29 18.99
CA ASN A 914 25.41 47.14 19.22
C ASN A 914 26.67 46.36 19.69
N GLY A 915 26.50 45.15 20.25
CA GLY A 915 27.58 44.32 20.77
C GLY A 915 28.27 43.49 19.68
N ARG A 916 27.50 43.02 18.69
CA ARG A 916 28.02 42.45 17.44
C ARG A 916 28.21 43.47 16.32
N GLN A 917 27.64 44.67 16.52
CA GLN A 917 27.44 45.70 15.52
C GLN A 917 26.59 45.25 14.31
N SER A 918 25.66 44.31 14.46
CA SER A 918 24.94 43.72 13.33
C SER A 918 23.44 44.09 13.26
N ILE A 919 22.87 44.08 12.05
CA ILE A 919 21.44 44.33 11.77
C ILE A 919 20.79 43.05 11.23
N TRP A 920 19.56 42.73 11.64
CA TRP A 920 18.76 41.61 11.09
C TRP A 920 17.26 41.77 11.39
N SER A 921 16.43 40.89 10.83
CA SER A 921 15.00 40.75 11.17
C SER A 921 14.69 39.46 11.93
N THR A 922 13.61 39.45 12.71
CA THR A 922 13.12 38.28 13.45
C THR A 922 11.61 38.31 13.58
N THR A 923 10.96 37.16 13.39
CA THR A 923 9.50 37.03 13.54
C THR A 923 9.15 36.28 14.83
N TYR A 924 8.11 36.73 15.51
CA TYR A 924 7.47 36.06 16.65
C TYR A 924 5.97 35.86 16.33
N LYS A 925 5.31 34.90 16.96
CA LYS A 925 3.85 34.80 17.03
C LYS A 925 3.36 35.25 18.40
N GLY A 926 2.18 35.87 18.47
CA GLY A 926 1.50 36.10 19.75
C GLY A 926 1.03 34.78 20.36
N VAL A 927 1.12 34.63 21.68
CA VAL A 927 0.67 33.43 22.41
C VAL A 927 -0.14 33.84 23.62
N ASP A 928 -1.31 33.23 23.80
CA ASP A 928 -2.17 33.42 24.97
C ASP A 928 -1.82 32.39 26.05
N LEU A 929 -1.12 32.83 27.10
CA LEU A 929 -0.76 31.98 28.25
C LEU A 929 -1.91 31.80 29.26
N SER A 930 -3.12 32.28 28.96
CA SER A 930 -4.32 31.89 29.72
C SER A 930 -4.95 30.58 29.23
N VAL A 931 -4.44 30.03 28.12
CA VAL A 931 -4.77 28.69 27.62
C VAL A 931 -3.68 27.72 28.08
N ASP A 932 -4.06 26.76 28.93
CA ASP A 932 -3.18 25.69 29.38
C ASP A 932 -2.82 24.75 28.22
N ILE A 933 -1.55 24.38 28.09
CA ILE A 933 -1.11 23.31 27.18
C ILE A 933 -1.51 21.98 27.80
N LEU A 934 -2.23 21.14 27.05
CA LEU A 934 -2.72 19.84 27.49
C LEU A 934 -1.92 18.69 26.85
N ALA A 935 -1.92 17.54 27.51
CA ALA A 935 -1.46 16.30 26.91
C ALA A 935 -2.44 15.93 25.78
N CYS A 936 -1.92 15.57 24.60
CA CYS A 936 -2.76 15.10 23.51
C CYS A 936 -2.94 13.58 23.67
N GLU A 937 -4.10 13.13 24.15
CA GLU A 937 -4.37 11.72 24.50
C GLU A 937 -4.68 10.81 23.28
N ASP A 938 -4.50 11.29 22.04
CA ASP A 938 -4.91 10.54 20.84
C ASP A 938 -4.16 9.21 20.67
N LEU A 939 -4.89 8.12 20.41
CA LEU A 939 -4.38 6.73 20.37
C LEU A 939 -3.68 6.21 21.65
N ASP A 940 -3.67 6.95 22.78
CA ASP A 940 -3.02 6.51 24.02
C ASP A 940 -3.53 5.13 24.47
N SER A 941 -2.60 4.30 24.95
CA SER A 941 -2.78 2.86 25.19
C SER A 941 -3.72 2.51 26.34
N GLY A 942 -3.83 3.39 27.34
CA GLY A 942 -4.44 3.11 28.64
C GLY A 942 -3.64 2.09 29.49
N TRP A 943 -3.88 2.05 30.80
CA TRP A 943 -3.08 1.25 31.75
C TRP A 943 -3.93 0.29 32.60
N ASP A 944 -3.45 -0.94 32.79
CA ASP A 944 -4.02 -1.92 33.72
C ASP A 944 -3.23 -1.93 35.05
N GLU A 945 -3.70 -1.11 35.99
CA GLU A 945 -3.24 -0.99 37.38
C GLU A 945 -3.14 -2.32 38.16
N VAL A 946 -3.82 -3.39 37.72
CA VAL A 946 -3.81 -4.69 38.41
C VAL A 946 -2.68 -5.59 37.92
N ASN A 947 -2.35 -5.48 36.63
CA ASN A 947 -1.39 -6.36 35.94
C ASN A 947 -0.08 -5.65 35.55
N ASP A 948 0.00 -4.33 35.72
CA ASP A 948 1.19 -3.49 35.46
C ASP A 948 1.61 -3.52 33.97
N VAL A 949 0.61 -3.43 33.08
CA VAL A 949 0.76 -3.50 31.61
C VAL A 949 -0.20 -2.54 30.88
N PRO A 950 0.10 -2.15 29.63
CA PRO A 950 -0.84 -1.42 28.77
C PRO A 950 -2.14 -2.18 28.52
N LEU A 951 -3.27 -1.46 28.45
CA LEU A 951 -4.57 -2.02 28.02
C LEU A 951 -4.59 -2.35 26.52
N THR A 952 -3.87 -1.54 25.72
CA THR A 952 -3.65 -1.74 24.28
C THR A 952 -2.17 -1.58 23.96
N TYR A 953 -1.60 -2.50 23.19
CA TYR A 953 -0.24 -2.34 22.66
C TYR A 953 -0.31 -1.71 21.27
N ARG A 954 0.58 -0.75 20.99
CA ARG A 954 0.60 0.05 19.76
C ARG A 954 1.87 -0.19 18.93
N SER A 955 1.81 0.09 17.63
CA SER A 955 2.97 0.10 16.73
C SER A 955 3.69 1.46 16.76
N PHE A 956 4.89 1.51 16.18
CA PHE A 956 5.62 2.76 15.98
C PHE A 956 4.95 3.67 14.92
N ASP A 957 4.20 3.07 13.98
CA ASP A 957 3.46 3.82 12.97
C ASP A 957 2.19 4.47 13.57
N GLU A 958 1.51 3.78 14.50
CA GLU A 958 0.42 4.38 15.30
C GLU A 958 0.94 5.54 16.18
N PHE A 959 2.18 5.46 16.69
CA PHE A 959 2.84 6.60 17.33
C PHE A 959 3.03 7.76 16.36
N LYS A 960 3.53 7.53 15.14
CA LYS A 960 3.69 8.59 14.13
C LYS A 960 2.33 9.19 13.71
N GLN A 961 1.29 8.36 13.56
CA GLN A 961 -0.08 8.81 13.29
C GLN A 961 -0.61 9.74 14.38
N ALA A 962 -0.48 9.33 15.65
CA ALA A 962 -0.89 10.13 16.80
C ALA A 962 -0.11 11.46 16.86
N VAL A 963 1.19 11.44 16.52
CA VAL A 963 2.01 12.65 16.45
C VAL A 963 1.49 13.63 15.41
N THR A 964 1.21 13.18 14.19
CA THR A 964 0.64 14.04 13.12
C THR A 964 -0.70 14.64 13.56
N SER A 965 -1.62 13.84 14.09
CA SER A 965 -2.93 14.32 14.56
C SER A 965 -2.79 15.37 15.67
N CYS A 966 -1.89 15.13 16.64
CA CYS A 966 -1.64 16.05 17.74
C CYS A 966 -0.92 17.35 17.35
N GLN A 967 -0.28 17.41 16.17
CA GLN A 967 0.48 18.55 15.68
C GLN A 967 -0.33 19.53 14.80
N ASP A 968 -1.51 19.12 14.32
CA ASP A 968 -2.30 19.94 13.39
C ASP A 968 -2.67 21.33 13.97
N GLY A 969 -2.45 22.36 13.16
CA GLY A 969 -2.64 23.77 13.52
C GLY A 969 -1.80 24.29 14.70
N LYS A 970 -0.86 23.50 15.25
CA LYS A 970 -0.14 23.84 16.50
C LYS A 970 1.18 24.59 16.28
N LEU A 971 1.76 25.04 17.40
CA LEU A 971 3.09 25.65 17.46
C LEU A 971 4.13 24.57 17.77
N LEU A 972 4.91 24.21 16.76
CA LEU A 972 5.78 23.02 16.78
C LEU A 972 7.25 23.39 17.06
N ALA A 973 7.72 23.02 18.25
CA ALA A 973 9.14 22.79 18.49
C ALA A 973 9.42 21.29 18.41
N ALA A 974 10.69 20.87 18.34
CA ALA A 974 11.04 19.47 18.24
C ALA A 974 12.33 19.15 19.00
N PHE A 975 12.52 17.90 19.42
CA PHE A 975 13.78 17.48 20.01
C PHE A 975 14.89 17.57 18.97
N SER A 976 15.96 18.28 19.32
CA SER A 976 17.06 18.60 18.41
C SER A 976 18.31 18.95 19.21
N ASP A 977 19.47 18.89 18.57
CA ASP A 977 20.73 19.41 19.13
C ASP A 977 20.61 20.89 19.54
N GLY A 978 19.74 21.65 18.89
CA GLY A 978 19.41 23.02 19.27
C GLY A 978 18.60 23.11 20.55
N LEU A 979 17.54 22.31 20.71
CA LEU A 979 16.74 22.30 21.94
C LEU A 979 17.55 21.80 23.16
N ILE A 980 18.44 20.84 22.94
CA ILE A 980 19.26 20.19 23.98
C ILE A 980 20.65 20.87 24.11
N ASP A 981 20.90 22.01 23.43
CA ASP A 981 22.23 22.65 23.23
C ASP A 981 23.03 22.99 24.50
N ARG A 982 22.40 22.94 25.68
CA ARG A 982 22.99 23.27 26.99
C ARG A 982 22.79 22.18 28.04
N GLY A 983 22.26 21.03 27.63
CA GLY A 983 21.56 20.10 28.50
C GLY A 983 20.22 20.68 28.94
N ILE A 984 19.21 19.83 29.09
CA ILE A 984 17.85 20.23 29.51
C ILE A 984 17.31 19.22 30.51
N THR A 985 16.51 19.69 31.45
CA THR A 985 15.75 18.86 32.38
C THR A 985 14.28 19.18 32.19
N LEU A 986 13.50 18.16 31.86
CA LEU A 986 12.07 18.25 31.60
C LEU A 986 11.33 17.37 32.60
N THR A 987 10.26 17.89 33.23
CA THR A 987 9.51 17.19 34.27
C THR A 987 8.00 17.39 34.13
N THR A 988 7.20 16.42 34.59
CA THR A 988 5.72 16.49 34.59
C THR A 988 5.13 17.35 35.71
N GLY A 989 5.90 17.67 36.77
CA GLY A 989 5.37 18.32 37.97
C GLY A 989 6.19 19.50 38.50
N ASP A 990 5.49 20.55 38.97
CA ASP A 990 6.09 21.50 39.92
C ASP A 990 6.10 20.87 41.31
N ALA A 991 7.26 20.79 41.94
CA ALA A 991 7.47 20.04 43.19
C ALA A 991 6.80 20.68 44.45
N LEU A 992 5.46 20.68 44.52
CA LEU A 992 4.68 21.19 45.66
C LEU A 992 3.46 20.33 46.07
N ASN A 993 3.46 19.01 45.83
CA ASN A 993 2.86 18.01 46.73
C ASN A 993 3.51 16.64 46.53
N GLN A 994 3.87 15.94 47.61
CA GLN A 994 4.56 14.64 47.58
C GLN A 994 3.58 13.47 47.40
N ALA A 995 2.80 13.45 46.33
CA ALA A 995 1.72 12.48 46.15
C ALA A 995 1.43 12.04 44.71
N ASP A 996 1.98 12.72 43.69
CA ASP A 996 1.62 12.53 42.28
C ASP A 996 2.84 12.04 41.48
N ASP A 997 2.61 11.36 40.36
CA ASP A 997 3.65 10.71 39.55
C ASP A 997 4.55 11.73 38.83
N ILE A 998 5.83 11.72 39.19
CA ILE A 998 6.85 12.61 38.62
C ILE A 998 7.70 11.81 37.63
N ASP A 999 7.56 12.11 36.34
CA ASP A 999 8.53 11.73 35.31
C ASP A 999 9.49 12.90 35.11
N THR A 1000 10.80 12.63 35.11
CA THR A 1000 11.84 13.65 34.89
C THR A 1000 12.93 13.13 33.97
N TYR A 1001 13.05 13.75 32.80
CA TYR A 1001 14.07 13.46 31.79
C TYR A 1001 15.18 14.52 31.84
N GLN A 1002 16.38 14.12 32.26
CA GLN A 1002 17.58 14.96 32.21
C GLN A 1002 18.47 14.54 31.04
N PHE A 1003 18.55 15.37 30.01
CA PHE A 1003 19.42 15.18 28.84
C PHE A 1003 20.73 15.96 29.02
N ASN A 1004 21.88 15.28 28.97
CA ASN A 1004 23.21 15.91 28.94
C ASN A 1004 23.73 15.99 27.50
N GLN A 1005 24.54 17.02 27.19
CA GLN A 1005 25.07 17.29 25.84
C GLN A 1005 25.90 16.17 25.20
N ASP A 1006 26.37 15.19 25.97
CA ASP A 1006 27.26 14.11 25.52
C ASP A 1006 26.51 12.82 25.13
N GLY A 1007 25.19 12.90 24.91
CA GLY A 1007 24.33 11.75 24.64
C GLY A 1007 24.00 10.92 25.88
N SER A 1008 24.47 11.31 27.06
CA SER A 1008 24.07 10.70 28.34
C SER A 1008 22.88 11.42 28.97
N GLY A 1009 22.24 10.80 29.95
CA GLY A 1009 21.16 11.41 30.72
C GLY A 1009 20.80 10.62 31.96
N VAL A 1010 19.74 11.09 32.63
CA VAL A 1010 19.10 10.41 33.75
C VAL A 1010 17.59 10.53 33.58
N PHE A 1011 16.89 9.42 33.60
CA PHE A 1011 15.44 9.39 33.79
C PHE A 1011 15.16 9.19 35.28
N THR A 1012 14.18 9.89 35.84
CA THR A 1012 13.72 9.70 37.22
C THR A 1012 12.22 9.61 37.25
N TYR A 1013 11.69 8.51 37.79
CA TYR A 1013 10.26 8.28 37.99
C TYR A 1013 9.96 8.03 39.48
N ASN A 1014 8.72 8.20 39.91
CA ASN A 1014 8.29 7.80 41.25
C ASN A 1014 7.67 6.39 41.21
N ASN A 1015 8.03 5.51 42.14
CA ASN A 1015 7.50 4.13 42.20
C ASN A 1015 6.52 3.89 43.36
N GLY A 1016 5.89 4.96 43.88
CA GLY A 1016 5.02 4.93 45.06
C GLY A 1016 5.75 4.72 46.40
N ALA A 1017 7.03 4.34 46.40
CA ALA A 1017 7.89 4.26 47.58
C ALA A 1017 8.95 5.38 47.64
N GLY A 1018 9.20 6.07 46.53
CA GLY A 1018 10.10 7.20 46.38
C GLY A 1018 10.59 7.36 44.95
N ASP A 1019 11.45 8.35 44.72
CA ASP A 1019 12.01 8.64 43.40
C ASP A 1019 13.13 7.65 43.06
N VAL A 1020 13.08 7.08 41.86
CA VAL A 1020 14.07 6.12 41.32
C VAL A 1020 14.71 6.74 40.09
N SER A 1021 16.02 6.98 40.15
CA SER A 1021 16.81 7.50 39.03
C SER A 1021 17.55 6.38 38.29
N VAL A 1022 17.36 6.31 36.97
CA VAL A 1022 17.95 5.34 36.05
C VAL A 1022 18.86 6.09 35.06
N PRO A 1023 20.11 5.65 34.82
CA PRO A 1023 20.95 6.24 33.78
C PRO A 1023 20.38 5.91 32.40
N MET A 1024 20.38 6.91 31.51
CA MET A 1024 19.92 6.73 30.13
C MET A 1024 20.96 7.24 29.13
N THR A 1025 20.89 6.77 27.90
CA THR A 1025 21.54 7.39 26.73
C THR A 1025 20.49 7.84 25.74
N TRP A 1026 20.74 8.91 25.00
CA TRP A 1026 19.79 9.45 24.04
C TRP A 1026 20.47 9.83 22.72
N ILE A 1027 19.71 9.76 21.63
CA ILE A 1027 20.06 10.27 20.30
C ILE A 1027 18.84 10.92 19.65
N ILE A 1028 19.05 11.88 18.76
CA ILE A 1028 18.03 12.24 17.78
C ILE A 1028 17.95 11.06 16.78
N TYR A 1029 16.80 10.40 16.72
CA TYR A 1029 16.60 9.16 15.95
C TYR A 1029 16.12 9.48 14.52
N GLU A 1030 15.13 10.35 14.44
CA GLU A 1030 14.63 11.01 13.22
C GLU A 1030 14.45 12.50 13.55
N GLU A 1031 14.19 13.35 12.55
CA GLU A 1031 13.99 14.78 12.80
C GLU A 1031 12.84 15.01 13.80
N GLY A 1032 13.16 15.67 14.93
CA GLY A 1032 12.21 15.95 16.00
C GLY A 1032 11.92 14.83 17.00
N ILE A 1033 12.31 13.58 16.70
CA ILE A 1033 12.10 12.40 17.56
C ILE A 1033 13.40 12.06 18.29
N VAL A 1034 13.39 12.12 19.63
CA VAL A 1034 14.50 11.63 20.46
C VAL A 1034 14.24 10.18 20.88
N LYS A 1035 15.20 9.29 20.63
CA LYS A 1035 15.22 7.93 21.19
C LYS A 1035 16.06 7.92 22.45
N ILE A 1036 15.50 7.39 23.53
CA ILE A 1036 16.13 7.18 24.83
C ILE A 1036 16.28 5.68 25.05
N VAL A 1037 17.43 5.25 25.58
CA VAL A 1037 17.71 3.86 25.95
C VAL A 1037 18.05 3.80 27.44
N MET A 1038 17.37 2.93 28.17
CA MET A 1038 17.48 2.75 29.62
C MET A 1038 17.72 1.29 30.00
N GLU A 1039 18.63 1.05 30.94
CA GLU A 1039 18.82 -0.26 31.59
C GLU A 1039 18.38 -0.14 33.06
N TYR A 1040 17.39 -0.93 33.48
CA TYR A 1040 16.88 -0.93 34.85
C TYR A 1040 16.69 -2.35 35.38
N THR A 1041 16.24 -2.46 36.63
CA THR A 1041 15.87 -3.74 37.26
C THR A 1041 14.42 -3.65 37.70
N ASP A 1042 13.59 -4.61 37.30
CA ASP A 1042 12.17 -4.64 37.62
C ASP A 1042 11.88 -5.07 39.06
N GLY A 1043 10.60 -5.08 39.44
CA GLY A 1043 10.14 -5.52 40.76
C GLY A 1043 10.45 -6.99 41.12
N ASN A 1044 10.98 -7.79 40.19
CA ASN A 1044 11.35 -9.19 40.37
C ASN A 1044 12.88 -9.42 40.43
N ASP A 1045 13.70 -8.37 40.57
CA ASP A 1045 15.17 -8.41 40.49
C ASP A 1045 15.70 -8.86 39.10
N VAL A 1046 14.92 -8.68 38.02
CA VAL A 1046 15.35 -9.00 36.63
C VAL A 1046 15.82 -7.74 35.92
N ALA A 1047 16.95 -7.83 35.21
CA ALA A 1047 17.48 -6.73 34.39
C ALA A 1047 16.65 -6.57 33.10
N GLN A 1048 16.22 -5.35 32.83
CA GLN A 1048 15.37 -4.97 31.70
C GLN A 1048 16.01 -3.83 30.90
N THR A 1049 15.69 -3.77 29.61
CA THR A 1049 16.05 -2.66 28.71
C THR A 1049 14.78 -2.04 28.14
N ALA A 1050 14.70 -0.71 28.15
CA ALA A 1050 13.63 0.06 27.52
C ALA A 1050 14.17 1.03 26.46
N HIS A 1051 13.37 1.20 25.40
CA HIS A 1051 13.53 2.17 24.32
C HIS A 1051 12.31 3.10 24.32
N ASP A 1052 12.49 4.35 24.74
CA ASP A 1052 11.43 5.36 24.67
C ASP A 1052 11.70 6.29 23.48
N TYR A 1053 10.66 6.60 22.71
CA TYR A 1053 10.67 7.53 21.60
C TYR A 1053 9.78 8.71 21.95
N LEU A 1054 10.35 9.92 22.03
CA LEU A 1054 9.63 11.11 22.46
C LEU A 1054 9.63 12.16 21.34
N THR A 1055 8.49 12.83 21.15
CA THR A 1055 8.39 14.01 20.29
C THR A 1055 7.42 15.05 20.85
N ILE A 1056 7.71 16.33 20.57
CA ILE A 1056 6.90 17.46 21.01
C ILE A 1056 5.77 17.67 19.99
N VAL A 1057 4.54 17.72 20.47
CA VAL A 1057 3.35 17.91 19.62
C VAL A 1057 2.75 19.32 19.74
N GLU A 1058 2.98 20.01 20.86
CA GLU A 1058 2.57 21.42 21.04
C GLU A 1058 3.45 22.12 22.09
N THR A 1059 3.73 23.42 21.90
CA THR A 1059 4.40 24.22 22.94
C THR A 1059 4.05 25.71 22.91
N ASN A 1060 3.99 26.33 24.10
CA ASN A 1060 3.98 27.79 24.30
C ASN A 1060 5.40 28.37 24.56
N GLY A 1061 6.44 27.52 24.49
CA GLY A 1061 7.84 27.82 24.80
C GLY A 1061 8.24 27.70 26.28
N ILE A 1062 7.28 27.37 27.16
CA ILE A 1062 7.44 27.15 28.60
C ILE A 1062 7.11 25.68 28.90
N ASP A 1063 5.92 25.26 28.49
CA ASP A 1063 5.37 23.90 28.57
C ASP A 1063 5.45 23.22 27.19
N PHE A 1064 5.61 21.90 27.20
CA PHE A 1064 5.78 21.06 26.03
C PHE A 1064 4.85 19.86 26.15
N SER A 1065 3.81 19.78 25.32
CA SER A 1065 3.02 18.55 25.16
C SER A 1065 3.85 17.54 24.37
N VAL A 1066 4.02 16.33 24.90
CA VAL A 1066 4.92 15.31 24.37
C VAL A 1066 4.20 13.97 24.23
N LYS A 1067 4.33 13.38 23.04
CA LYS A 1067 4.01 11.97 22.80
C LYS A 1067 5.21 11.10 23.13
N VAL A 1068 4.96 9.98 23.81
CA VAL A 1068 5.97 9.01 24.25
C VAL A 1068 5.52 7.63 23.82
N PHE A 1069 6.39 6.91 23.12
CA PHE A 1069 6.20 5.51 22.78
C PHE A 1069 7.31 4.66 23.41
N SER A 1070 6.94 3.75 24.32
CA SER A 1070 7.89 2.94 25.09
C SER A 1070 7.82 1.46 24.69
N ARG A 1071 8.97 0.90 24.31
CA ARG A 1071 9.19 -0.55 24.13
C ARG A 1071 10.12 -1.05 25.22
N SER A 1072 9.91 -2.25 25.76
CA SER A 1072 10.87 -2.85 26.69
C SER A 1072 10.84 -4.37 26.70
N THR A 1073 11.95 -4.96 27.17
CA THR A 1073 12.07 -6.41 27.39
C THR A 1073 11.14 -6.97 28.48
N ALA A 1074 10.47 -6.08 29.25
CA ALA A 1074 9.40 -6.44 30.19
C ALA A 1074 8.00 -6.44 29.55
N LEU A 1075 7.85 -5.80 28.38
CA LEU A 1075 6.62 -5.74 27.58
C LEU A 1075 6.67 -6.83 26.48
N GLN A 1076 6.57 -6.47 25.20
CA GLN A 1076 6.66 -7.43 24.09
C GLN A 1076 8.09 -7.61 23.56
N GLY A 1077 8.98 -6.64 23.78
CA GLY A 1077 10.36 -6.66 23.30
C GLY A 1077 10.90 -5.26 23.01
N ILE A 1078 11.98 -5.18 22.23
CA ILE A 1078 12.69 -3.94 21.87
C ILE A 1078 13.11 -3.85 20.40
N ASP A 1079 12.78 -4.86 19.58
CA ASP A 1079 13.03 -4.89 18.15
C ASP A 1079 12.03 -3.95 17.43
N ASP A 1080 12.37 -3.52 16.21
CA ASP A 1080 11.61 -2.46 15.53
C ASP A 1080 10.18 -2.88 15.14
N THR A 1081 9.88 -4.19 15.14
CA THR A 1081 8.54 -4.77 14.92
C THR A 1081 7.72 -4.97 16.20
N ASP A 1082 8.32 -4.87 17.39
CA ASP A 1082 7.61 -5.18 18.65
C ASP A 1082 6.57 -4.10 18.98
N LEU A 1083 5.49 -4.45 19.67
CA LEU A 1083 4.50 -3.45 20.09
C LEU A 1083 4.87 -2.83 21.44
N GLY A 1084 4.56 -1.55 21.61
CA GLY A 1084 4.89 -0.74 22.79
C GLY A 1084 3.68 -0.16 23.50
N GLU A 1085 3.95 0.55 24.60
CA GLU A 1085 3.04 1.50 25.22
C GLU A 1085 3.09 2.83 24.46
N LEU A 1086 1.94 3.45 24.21
CA LEU A 1086 1.82 4.81 23.69
C LEU A 1086 1.09 5.66 24.73
N GLY A 1087 1.73 6.75 25.16
CA GLY A 1087 1.17 7.65 26.15
C GLY A 1087 1.58 9.10 25.93
N SER A 1088 0.79 10.03 26.45
CA SER A 1088 1.03 11.46 26.36
C SER A 1088 1.32 12.09 27.73
N ARG A 1089 2.11 13.17 27.75
CA ARG A 1089 2.37 13.96 28.96
C ARG A 1089 2.78 15.40 28.65
N VAL A 1090 2.51 16.32 29.57
CA VAL A 1090 3.03 17.70 29.49
C VAL A 1090 4.30 17.79 30.32
N LEU A 1091 5.38 18.25 29.70
CA LEU A 1091 6.68 18.45 30.32
C LEU A 1091 7.04 19.93 30.36
N LYS A 1092 7.76 20.36 31.40
CA LYS A 1092 8.35 21.70 31.50
C LYS A 1092 9.71 21.67 32.16
N VAL A 1093 10.47 22.76 32.02
CA VAL A 1093 11.70 22.93 32.80
C VAL A 1093 11.31 23.29 34.24
N PRO A 1094 11.84 22.58 35.27
CA PRO A 1094 11.53 22.89 36.66
C PRO A 1094 12.03 24.30 37.04
N ASP A 1095 11.24 25.04 37.81
CA ASP A 1095 11.64 26.33 38.38
C ASP A 1095 12.85 26.13 39.31
N VAL A 1096 14.03 26.61 38.89
CA VAL A 1096 15.28 26.55 39.66
C VAL A 1096 15.38 27.83 40.51
N GLU A 1097 15.42 27.70 41.85
CA GLU A 1097 15.63 28.81 42.81
C GLU A 1097 16.97 29.57 42.64
#